data_AF-A0A370U194-F1
#
_entry.id   AF-A0A370U194-F1
#
_cell.length_a   1.000
_cell.length_b   1.000
_cell.length_c   1.000
_cell.angle_alpha   90.00
_cell.angle_beta   90.00
_cell.angle_gamma   90.00
#
_symmetry.space_group_name_H-M   'P 1'
#
loop_
_entity.id
_entity.type
_entity.pdbx_description
1 polymer ?
#
loop_
_entity_poly.entity_id
_entity_poly.type
_entity_poly.pdbx_seq_one_letter_code
_entity_poly.pdbx_strand_id
1 'polypeptide(L)'
;MHDLARSEKRPQSQSPPDITRDFGRPQKENSDTSPHTDGTSSLASFRKFVYEELMSRMADNDIIGKQPLSPELVEYCLPKRVDYTAWDTLLHQPLSLPDNLLSSMFSLKEDNGFSNYVRSPDTPTIFYLRSFSMTVSQLRSIVDDWKNRKYYYGEEATTWLGMTAAMSSEEVVYIRYIGATEKKTPFQRYTADFSSKTGPVLAKFLETVGRLCPTVLDSVAIYEFDEASHLSAKTCSLPEWKENRAMQTLPEQALIALFGFSSLLNQAVGGFLHTYNPDDDQRAVFKSLQTGSIEAMQQNLQTAPVDLVNKLRAWARSVFEHDIGRQRSLLAVEERLSKPGVPSKIYQFSESLQLTVMSQAVPALYLGQFTPVVTIGAEMSKDAYGKAEPFYTGQSRSADLMKKVLSKLYEWEEGLKETSSFTINSLIKRQGLPFVNLLPWLNCTKDDMSAAIGILEQYLGITRPYIILTLGKRPSSVAASNFRHLLGYKGRDPFYHKVGVLEVVDYGDWSSVQIPCFHPGQVQYVKDSKLFYKAMNLTLSILLLTIKVTIETHSAMRMSPQAARCIYIKNTVDSILQAKGIDVLLEDIKDGMQAVKDKGNKFHTKEETAAAKGSVINILGSKSLPNPIIFSALAVDAPFSYNRRAQVHRLWKLDIPALHLVISRDHRYLWHAWGNQLEEGTSFFEDRSLEASWRATIKGDPLEVRRKFKKERPKRQGVLGKRKMSVYELDAFEVDNK
;
A
#
# COMPACT_ATOMS: atom_id res chain seq x y z
N MET A 1 -34.58 -63.36 6.62
CA MET A 1 -35.88 -63.32 7.32
C MET A 1 -35.59 -63.23 8.81
N HIS A 2 -36.12 -62.18 9.44
CA HIS A 2 -36.30 -61.95 10.88
C HIS A 2 -35.04 -62.01 11.78
N ASP A 3 -34.55 -60.86 12.28
CA ASP A 3 -35.04 -60.12 13.47
C ASP A 3 -34.72 -60.88 14.77
N LEU A 4 -34.24 -60.34 15.89
CA LEU A 4 -34.06 -58.98 16.43
C LEU A 4 -33.26 -59.20 17.74
N ALA A 5 -32.34 -58.29 18.11
CA ALA A 5 -32.20 -57.82 19.49
C ALA A 5 -31.14 -56.72 19.61
N ARG A 6 -31.63 -55.53 19.95
CA ARG A 6 -30.91 -54.30 20.22
C ARG A 6 -30.18 -54.38 21.57
N SER A 7 -29.01 -53.75 21.65
CA SER A 7 -28.48 -53.21 22.90
C SER A 7 -28.05 -51.77 22.63
N GLU A 8 -28.87 -50.82 23.10
CA GLU A 8 -28.58 -49.40 23.11
C GLU A 8 -27.54 -49.10 24.20
N LYS A 9 -26.35 -48.62 23.80
CA LYS A 9 -25.42 -47.94 24.71
C LYS A 9 -25.45 -46.45 24.41
N ARG A 10 -25.79 -45.67 25.44
CA ARG A 10 -25.71 -44.21 25.50
C ARG A 10 -24.30 -43.72 25.08
N PRO A 11 -24.17 -42.67 24.25
CA PRO A 11 -22.89 -42.03 24.02
C PRO A 11 -22.53 -41.19 25.25
N GLN A 12 -21.37 -41.49 25.84
CA GLN A 12 -20.70 -40.62 26.81
C GLN A 12 -20.31 -39.31 26.13
N SER A 13 -20.65 -38.19 26.76
CA SER A 13 -20.20 -36.86 26.38
C SER A 13 -18.69 -36.78 26.51
N GLN A 14 -17.98 -36.88 25.39
CA GLN A 14 -16.58 -36.47 25.32
C GLN A 14 -16.57 -34.94 25.23
N SER A 15 -15.99 -34.32 26.26
CA SER A 15 -15.56 -32.93 26.24
C SER A 15 -14.66 -32.67 25.03
N PRO A 16 -14.77 -31.51 24.35
CA PRO A 16 -13.94 -31.21 23.20
C PRO A 16 -12.45 -31.20 23.60
N PRO A 17 -11.54 -31.66 22.73
CA PRO A 17 -10.12 -31.65 23.02
C PRO A 17 -9.64 -30.21 23.14
N ASP A 18 -8.89 -29.96 24.20
CA ASP A 18 -8.17 -28.71 24.45
C ASP A 18 -7.16 -28.51 23.30
N ILE A 19 -7.49 -27.64 22.34
CA ILE A 19 -6.59 -27.24 21.26
C ILE A 19 -5.75 -26.06 21.79
N THR A 20 -4.88 -26.34 22.75
CA THR A 20 -3.64 -25.58 22.91
C THR A 20 -2.69 -26.06 21.82
N ARG A 21 -2.77 -25.41 20.65
CA ARG A 21 -1.69 -25.52 19.66
C ARG A 21 -0.45 -24.91 20.27
N ASP A 22 0.43 -25.82 20.67
CA ASP A 22 1.81 -25.60 21.04
C ASP A 22 2.49 -24.78 19.93
N PHE A 23 2.71 -23.49 20.18
CA PHE A 23 3.57 -22.63 19.35
C PHE A 23 5.03 -22.97 19.67
N GLY A 24 5.41 -24.20 19.34
CA GLY A 24 6.79 -24.65 19.36
C GLY A 24 7.57 -23.94 18.25
N ARG A 25 8.07 -22.73 18.53
CA ARG A 25 9.48 -22.50 18.18
C ARG A 25 10.26 -23.58 18.90
N PRO A 26 11.31 -24.17 18.30
CA PRO A 26 12.29 -24.86 19.10
C PRO A 26 12.69 -23.86 20.19
N GLN A 27 12.37 -24.17 21.45
CA GLN A 27 13.19 -23.67 22.53
C GLN A 27 14.58 -24.19 22.15
N LYS A 28 15.39 -23.33 21.52
CA LYS A 28 16.81 -23.36 21.80
C LYS A 28 16.84 -23.39 23.31
N GLU A 29 17.31 -24.51 23.86
CA GLU A 29 17.72 -24.57 25.24
C GLU A 29 18.36 -23.23 25.55
N ASN A 30 17.86 -22.56 26.58
CA ASN A 30 18.46 -21.35 27.13
C ASN A 30 19.90 -21.70 27.50
N SER A 31 20.81 -21.70 26.54
CA SER A 31 22.20 -21.38 26.80
C SER A 31 22.14 -19.94 27.26
N ASP A 32 22.46 -19.71 28.52
CA ASP A 32 22.65 -18.40 29.15
C ASP A 32 23.61 -17.52 28.32
N THR A 33 23.10 -16.95 27.24
CA THR A 33 23.73 -15.90 26.45
C THR A 33 22.94 -14.60 26.57
N SER A 34 22.17 -14.45 27.65
CA SER A 34 21.85 -13.11 28.12
C SER A 34 23.17 -12.51 28.63
N PRO A 35 23.67 -11.38 28.09
CA PRO A 35 24.94 -10.78 28.50
C PRO A 35 24.89 -10.17 29.91
N HIS A 36 23.87 -10.52 30.70
CA HIS A 36 23.72 -10.11 32.08
C HIS A 36 24.61 -10.96 32.99
N THR A 37 25.88 -10.60 33.11
CA THR A 37 26.57 -10.53 34.43
C THR A 37 27.99 -9.94 34.44
N ASP A 38 28.67 -9.73 33.30
CA ASP A 38 29.99 -9.07 33.34
C ASP A 38 29.86 -7.55 33.13
N GLY A 39 30.04 -6.80 34.21
CA GLY A 39 29.82 -5.36 34.36
C GLY A 39 30.70 -4.41 33.51
N THR A 40 31.20 -4.85 32.36
CA THR A 40 31.97 -4.02 31.41
C THR A 40 31.61 -4.31 29.95
N SER A 41 30.34 -4.59 29.64
CA SER A 41 29.93 -4.68 28.24
C SER A 41 30.01 -3.29 27.59
N SER A 42 31.04 -3.11 26.76
CA SER A 42 31.31 -1.88 26.03
C SER A 42 30.14 -1.52 25.11
N LEU A 43 29.97 -0.22 24.82
CA LEU A 43 28.98 0.23 23.81
C LEU A 43 29.17 -0.49 22.47
N ALA A 44 30.41 -0.84 22.09
CA ALA A 44 30.71 -1.58 20.87
C ALA A 44 30.10 -3.00 20.89
N SER A 45 30.27 -3.73 22.00
CA SER A 45 29.69 -5.07 22.18
C SER A 45 28.16 -5.02 22.13
N PHE A 46 27.57 -4.03 22.79
CA PHE A 46 26.11 -3.85 22.80
C PHE A 46 25.55 -3.47 21.42
N ARG A 47 26.21 -2.56 20.71
CA ARG A 47 25.84 -2.20 19.33
C ARG A 47 25.93 -3.38 18.38
N LYS A 48 26.95 -4.23 18.54
CA LYS A 48 27.10 -5.46 17.76
C LYS A 48 25.91 -6.41 17.98
N PHE A 49 25.50 -6.62 19.24
CA PHE A 49 24.33 -7.45 19.56
C PHE A 49 23.06 -6.93 18.87
N VAL A 50 22.74 -5.63 19.01
CA VAL A 50 21.55 -5.05 18.38
C VAL A 50 21.62 -5.11 16.85
N TYR A 51 22.80 -4.90 16.28
CA TYR A 51 23.03 -5.04 14.84
C TYR A 51 22.79 -6.48 14.35
N GLU A 52 23.29 -7.50 15.06
CA GLU A 52 23.10 -8.90 14.71
C GLU A 52 21.62 -9.29 14.77
N GLU A 53 20.89 -8.86 15.81
CA GLU A 53 19.44 -9.05 15.92
C GLU A 53 18.69 -8.35 14.78
N LEU A 54 19.06 -7.10 14.45
CA LEU A 54 18.48 -6.38 13.31
C LEU A 54 18.72 -7.12 11.99
N MET A 55 19.96 -7.55 11.72
CA MET A 55 20.28 -8.30 10.50
C MET A 55 19.51 -9.62 10.44
N SER A 56 19.37 -10.34 11.57
CA SER A 56 18.54 -11.55 11.65
C SER A 56 17.09 -11.25 11.27
N ARG A 57 16.47 -10.22 11.86
CA ARG A 57 15.09 -9.83 11.53
C ARG A 57 14.94 -9.37 10.08
N MET A 58 15.91 -8.63 9.56
CA MET A 58 15.90 -8.21 8.16
C MET A 58 16.00 -9.42 7.23
N ALA A 59 16.82 -10.42 7.55
CA ALA A 59 16.91 -11.66 6.78
C ALA A 59 15.63 -12.51 6.88
N ASP A 60 15.06 -12.66 8.09
CA ASP A 60 13.82 -13.40 8.33
C ASP A 60 12.62 -12.81 7.57
N ASN A 61 12.65 -11.51 7.28
CA ASN A 61 11.64 -10.81 6.50
C ASN A 61 12.03 -10.62 5.03
N ASP A 62 13.03 -11.36 4.54
CA ASP A 62 13.56 -11.31 3.16
C ASP A 62 14.02 -9.90 2.72
N ILE A 63 14.32 -8.98 3.65
CA ILE A 63 14.77 -7.61 3.32
C ILE A 63 16.17 -7.63 2.70
N ILE A 64 17.04 -8.46 3.26
CA ILE A 64 18.45 -8.61 2.85
C ILE A 64 18.73 -10.05 2.42
N GLY A 65 19.69 -10.21 1.50
CA GLY A 65 20.18 -11.53 1.10
C GLY A 65 21.06 -12.17 2.18
N LYS A 66 21.86 -13.17 1.77
CA LYS A 66 22.81 -13.86 2.66
C LYS A 66 23.96 -12.96 3.16
N GLN A 67 24.13 -11.76 2.58
CA GLN A 67 25.16 -10.81 2.99
C GLN A 67 24.57 -9.72 3.89
N PRO A 68 25.13 -9.51 5.09
CA PRO A 68 24.68 -8.46 5.99
C PRO A 68 25.03 -7.07 5.45
N LEU A 69 24.23 -6.07 5.80
CA LEU A 69 24.46 -4.68 5.39
C LEU A 69 25.59 -4.06 6.19
N SER A 70 26.37 -3.18 5.58
CA SER A 70 27.37 -2.41 6.33
C SER A 70 26.71 -1.67 7.52
N PRO A 71 27.27 -1.72 8.74
CA PRO A 71 26.69 -1.06 9.92
C PRO A 71 26.38 0.43 9.71
N GLU A 72 27.16 1.11 8.87
CA GLU A 72 26.99 2.53 8.51
C GLU A 72 25.64 2.80 7.81
N LEU A 73 25.09 1.81 7.09
CA LEU A 73 23.81 1.92 6.40
C LEU A 73 22.60 1.81 7.33
N VAL A 74 22.81 1.35 8.57
CA VAL A 74 21.78 1.16 9.59
C VAL A 74 22.15 1.86 10.89
N GLU A 75 23.07 2.83 10.86
CA GLU A 75 23.58 3.52 12.04
C GLU A 75 22.48 4.19 12.88
N TYR A 76 21.42 4.67 12.23
CA TYR A 76 20.25 5.27 12.88
C TYR A 76 19.38 4.25 13.65
N CYS A 77 19.58 2.94 13.41
CA CYS A 77 18.94 1.85 14.15
C CYS A 77 19.79 1.35 15.33
N LEU A 78 21.01 1.85 15.53
CA LEU A 78 21.94 1.31 16.53
C LEU A 78 22.01 2.16 17.80
N PRO A 79 22.26 1.54 18.98
CA PRO A 79 22.39 2.26 20.25
C PRO A 79 23.47 3.33 20.21
N LYS A 80 23.15 4.54 20.68
CA LYS A 80 24.14 5.61 20.92
C LYS A 80 24.71 5.59 22.35
N ARG A 81 24.00 4.93 23.26
CA ARG A 81 24.37 4.74 24.67
C ARG A 81 23.91 3.36 25.13
N VAL A 82 24.54 2.87 26.18
CA VAL A 82 24.20 1.56 26.77
C VAL A 82 22.94 1.74 27.62
N ASP A 83 21.86 1.08 27.20
CA ASP A 83 20.55 1.06 27.89
C ASP A 83 19.89 -0.30 27.64
N TYR A 84 20.40 -1.34 28.32
CA TYR A 84 19.96 -2.72 28.10
C TYR A 84 18.46 -2.87 28.25
N THR A 85 17.87 -2.29 29.28
CA THR A 85 16.45 -2.42 29.58
C THR A 85 15.58 -1.86 28.46
N ALA A 86 15.86 -0.65 27.95
CA ALA A 86 15.03 -0.06 26.90
C ALA A 86 15.15 -0.79 25.56
N TRP A 87 16.36 -1.24 25.19
CA TRP A 87 16.57 -2.00 23.94
C TRP A 87 16.06 -3.44 24.03
N ASP A 88 16.23 -4.11 25.16
CA ASP A 88 15.63 -5.43 25.41
C ASP A 88 14.11 -5.34 25.31
N THR A 89 13.52 -4.28 25.90
CA THR A 89 12.08 -4.00 25.75
C THR A 89 11.70 -3.75 24.30
N LEU A 90 12.45 -2.94 23.53
CA LEU A 90 12.18 -2.71 22.10
C LEU A 90 12.22 -4.02 21.30
N LEU A 91 13.22 -4.87 21.55
CA LEU A 91 13.45 -6.07 20.77
C LEU A 91 12.46 -7.18 21.14
N HIS A 92 12.15 -7.37 22.43
CA HIS A 92 11.39 -8.53 22.90
C HIS A 92 9.97 -8.20 23.37
N GLN A 93 9.70 -6.97 23.78
CA GLN A 93 8.38 -6.51 24.26
C GLN A 93 8.00 -5.12 23.70
N PRO A 94 8.01 -4.94 22.36
CA PRO A 94 7.88 -3.63 21.72
C PRO A 94 6.59 -2.87 22.09
N LEU A 95 5.51 -3.59 22.44
CA LEU A 95 4.24 -2.98 22.86
C LEU A 95 4.32 -2.31 24.24
N SER A 96 5.26 -2.70 25.09
CA SER A 96 5.42 -2.17 26.45
C SER A 96 6.38 -0.98 26.51
N LEU A 97 7.15 -0.72 25.45
CA LEU A 97 8.10 0.38 25.42
C LEU A 97 7.37 1.73 25.36
N PRO A 98 7.54 2.65 26.32
CA PRO A 98 6.89 3.96 26.29
C PRO A 98 7.51 4.97 25.31
N ASP A 99 6.70 5.92 24.84
CA ASP A 99 7.12 6.92 23.84
C ASP A 99 8.24 7.85 24.31
N ASN A 100 8.32 8.17 25.60
CA ASN A 100 9.40 8.99 26.15
C ASN A 100 10.76 8.26 26.14
N LEU A 101 10.77 6.95 26.44
CA LEU A 101 11.98 6.14 26.32
C LEU A 101 12.38 6.01 24.86
N LEU A 102 11.42 5.68 23.99
CA LEU A 102 11.66 5.55 22.56
C LEU A 102 12.18 6.85 21.94
N SER A 103 11.60 7.99 22.31
CA SER A 103 12.05 9.32 21.89
C SER A 103 13.50 9.58 22.30
N SER A 104 13.88 9.14 23.50
CA SER A 104 15.26 9.27 23.97
C SER A 104 16.23 8.29 23.30
N MET A 105 15.78 7.11 22.86
CA MET A 105 16.62 6.12 22.17
C MET A 105 17.06 6.60 20.78
N PHE A 106 16.13 7.21 20.04
CA PHE A 106 16.33 7.61 18.64
C PHE A 106 16.41 9.12 18.41
N SER A 107 16.40 9.92 19.49
CA SER A 107 16.34 11.40 19.43
C SER A 107 15.18 11.90 18.56
N LEU A 108 13.99 11.31 18.76
CA LEU A 108 12.82 11.57 17.93
C LEU A 108 12.33 13.01 18.05
N LYS A 109 11.92 13.60 16.93
CA LYS A 109 11.29 14.93 16.88
C LYS A 109 9.78 14.77 16.73
N GLU A 110 8.99 15.34 17.63
CA GLU A 110 7.52 15.26 17.55
C GLU A 110 6.97 16.19 16.44
N ASP A 111 6.20 15.62 15.50
CA ASP A 111 5.42 16.37 14.50
C ASP A 111 3.97 16.53 14.97
N ASN A 112 3.73 17.65 15.64
CA ASN A 112 2.43 18.07 16.12
C ASN A 112 1.60 18.83 15.04
N GLY A 113 2.06 18.85 13.79
CA GLY A 113 1.42 19.56 12.68
C GLY A 113 1.51 21.09 12.78
N PHE A 114 2.28 21.65 13.73
CA PHE A 114 2.55 23.10 13.86
C PHE A 114 3.82 23.54 13.15
N SER A 115 4.65 22.61 12.70
CA SER A 115 5.85 22.94 11.93
C SER A 115 5.46 23.52 10.56
N ASN A 116 5.47 24.86 10.48
CA ASN A 116 5.48 25.60 9.21
C ASN A 116 6.86 25.50 8.52
N TYR A 117 7.67 24.50 8.85
CA TYR A 117 9.02 24.37 8.32
C TYR A 117 8.94 24.21 6.81
N VAL A 118 9.43 25.24 6.10
CA VAL A 118 9.78 25.15 4.69
C VAL A 118 10.85 24.08 4.61
N ARG A 119 10.48 22.92 4.11
CA ARG A 119 11.36 21.77 4.07
C ARG A 119 12.55 22.09 3.20
N SER A 120 13.75 21.76 3.69
CA SER A 120 14.91 21.83 2.83
C SER A 120 14.68 20.90 1.64
N PRO A 121 14.87 21.38 0.40
CA PRO A 121 14.84 20.54 -0.79
C PRO A 121 15.86 19.38 -0.73
N ASP A 122 16.80 19.43 0.22
CA ASP A 122 17.87 18.43 0.40
C ASP A 122 17.42 17.17 1.16
N THR A 123 16.25 17.16 1.81
CA THR A 123 15.70 15.99 2.52
C THR A 123 14.50 15.42 1.76
N PRO A 124 14.71 14.55 0.75
CA PRO A 124 13.64 14.12 -0.14
C PRO A 124 12.66 13.16 0.55
N THR A 125 13.08 12.41 1.57
CA THR A 125 12.27 11.41 2.26
C THR A 125 12.40 11.56 3.78
N ILE A 126 11.26 11.57 4.46
CA ILE A 126 11.15 11.61 5.91
C ILE A 126 10.56 10.31 6.40
N PHE A 127 11.25 9.70 7.35
CA PHE A 127 10.80 8.49 8.05
C PHE A 127 10.18 8.90 9.37
N TYR A 128 9.04 8.31 9.69
CA TYR A 128 8.25 8.68 10.86
C TYR A 128 7.62 7.47 11.54
N LEU A 129 7.25 7.68 12.79
CA LEU A 129 6.51 6.76 13.64
C LEU A 129 5.18 7.41 14.05
N ARG A 130 4.11 6.63 14.09
CA ARG A 130 2.87 6.98 14.80
C ARG A 130 2.74 6.03 15.98
N SER A 131 2.45 6.57 17.15
CA SER A 131 2.26 5.80 18.38
C SER A 131 0.87 6.03 18.94
N PHE A 132 0.14 4.94 19.16
CA PHE A 132 -1.20 4.91 19.72
C PHE A 132 -1.11 4.31 21.13
N SER A 133 -1.09 5.18 22.14
CA SER A 133 -1.10 4.79 23.55
C SER A 133 -2.51 4.41 23.97
N MET A 134 -2.70 3.18 24.46
CA MET A 134 -3.99 2.67 24.93
C MET A 134 -3.82 1.65 26.04
N THR A 135 -4.87 1.35 26.79
CA THR A 135 -4.82 0.26 27.77
C THR A 135 -4.94 -1.11 27.10
N VAL A 136 -4.49 -2.17 27.80
CA VAL A 136 -4.71 -3.56 27.35
C VAL A 136 -6.20 -3.86 27.17
N SER A 137 -7.07 -3.32 28.02
CA SER A 137 -8.54 -3.47 27.88
C SER A 137 -9.09 -2.83 26.60
N GLN A 138 -8.58 -1.65 26.21
CA GLN A 138 -8.93 -0.99 24.96
C GLN A 138 -8.45 -1.80 23.75
N LEU A 139 -7.21 -2.29 23.78
CA LEU A 139 -6.65 -3.14 22.72
C LEU A 139 -7.46 -4.43 22.53
N ARG A 140 -7.80 -5.13 23.62
CA ARG A 140 -8.66 -6.33 23.58
C ARG A 140 -10.03 -6.01 22.97
N SER A 141 -10.63 -4.88 23.34
CA SER A 141 -11.91 -4.43 22.78
C SER A 141 -11.84 -4.17 21.27
N ILE A 142 -10.72 -3.63 20.77
CA ILE A 142 -10.48 -3.43 19.33
C ILE A 142 -10.41 -4.79 18.62
N VAL A 143 -9.63 -5.73 19.15
CA VAL A 143 -9.48 -7.08 18.55
C VAL A 143 -10.79 -7.88 18.61
N ASP A 144 -11.55 -7.76 19.70
CA ASP A 144 -12.86 -8.39 19.85
C ASP A 144 -13.88 -7.79 18.88
N ASP A 145 -13.89 -6.48 18.68
CA ASP A 145 -14.75 -5.88 17.65
C ASP A 145 -14.38 -6.35 16.25
N TRP A 146 -13.08 -6.46 15.94
CA TRP A 146 -12.65 -7.03 14.68
C TRP A 146 -13.14 -8.47 14.53
N LYS A 147 -13.10 -9.27 15.60
CA LYS A 147 -13.62 -10.65 15.63
C LYS A 147 -15.12 -10.68 15.38
N ASN A 148 -15.87 -9.81 16.06
CA ASN A 148 -17.33 -9.73 15.98
C ASN A 148 -17.81 -9.24 14.62
N ARG A 149 -17.12 -8.27 14.02
CA ARG A 149 -17.35 -7.80 12.64
C ARG A 149 -16.76 -8.74 11.60
N LYS A 150 -16.13 -9.82 12.07
CA LYS A 150 -15.39 -10.80 11.29
C LYS A 150 -14.39 -10.16 10.34
N TYR A 151 -13.85 -9.01 10.71
CA TYR A 151 -12.70 -8.44 10.04
C TYR A 151 -11.58 -9.46 10.14
N TYR A 152 -11.00 -9.81 9.01
CA TYR A 152 -9.73 -10.52 9.04
C TYR A 152 -8.68 -9.60 9.65
N TYR A 153 -8.21 -9.97 10.83
CA TYR A 153 -6.99 -9.50 11.46
C TYR A 153 -6.01 -10.68 11.46
N GLY A 154 -4.78 -10.46 11.00
CA GLY A 154 -3.82 -11.52 10.77
C GLY A 154 -3.15 -12.00 12.05
N GLU A 155 -1.94 -12.54 11.89
CA GLU A 155 -1.08 -12.96 13.00
C GLU A 155 -0.72 -11.79 13.92
N GLU A 156 -0.84 -10.54 13.48
CA GLU A 156 -0.48 -9.34 14.23
C GLU A 156 -1.35 -9.19 15.48
N ALA A 157 -2.68 -9.20 15.34
CA ALA A 157 -3.56 -9.10 16.50
C ALA A 157 -3.50 -10.33 17.41
N THR A 158 -3.22 -11.52 16.87
CA THR A 158 -2.93 -12.70 17.70
C THR A 158 -1.63 -12.51 18.49
N THR A 159 -0.61 -11.95 17.85
CA THR A 159 0.67 -11.61 18.48
C THR A 159 0.48 -10.56 19.57
N TRP A 160 -0.32 -9.52 19.32
CA TRP A 160 -0.63 -8.48 20.31
C TRP A 160 -1.34 -9.06 21.52
N LEU A 161 -2.33 -9.94 21.31
CA LEU A 161 -3.00 -10.64 22.41
C LEU A 161 -2.03 -11.54 23.19
N GLY A 162 -1.11 -12.23 22.49
CA GLY A 162 -0.08 -13.05 23.13
C GLY A 162 0.89 -12.23 23.97
N MET A 163 1.39 -11.11 23.42
CA MET A 163 2.29 -10.18 24.11
C MET A 163 1.63 -9.53 25.34
N THR A 164 0.32 -9.32 25.30
CA THR A 164 -0.45 -8.68 26.39
C THR A 164 -1.20 -9.67 27.28
N ALA A 165 -0.95 -10.97 27.13
CA ALA A 165 -1.67 -12.01 27.87
C ALA A 165 -1.42 -11.95 29.38
N ALA A 166 -0.18 -11.67 29.77
CA ALA A 166 0.24 -11.54 31.18
C ALA A 166 0.06 -10.12 31.76
N MET A 167 -0.28 -9.15 30.92
CA MET A 167 -0.43 -7.74 31.33
C MET A 167 -1.80 -7.49 31.97
N SER A 168 -1.83 -6.54 32.91
CA SER A 168 -3.09 -6.14 33.54
C SER A 168 -3.97 -5.33 32.58
N SER A 169 -5.30 -5.37 32.75
CA SER A 169 -6.24 -4.67 31.87
C SER A 169 -6.02 -3.15 31.79
N GLU A 170 -5.49 -2.54 32.85
CA GLU A 170 -5.24 -1.09 32.95
C GLU A 170 -3.82 -0.70 32.52
N GLU A 171 -2.96 -1.68 32.23
CA GLU A 171 -1.61 -1.41 31.77
C GLU A 171 -1.62 -0.75 30.39
N VAL A 172 -0.72 0.20 30.17
CA VAL A 172 -0.64 0.96 28.93
C VAL A 172 0.29 0.24 27.94
N VAL A 173 -0.19 0.12 26.71
CA VAL A 173 0.52 -0.44 25.56
C VAL A 173 0.56 0.56 24.42
N TYR A 174 1.55 0.39 23.55
CA TYR A 174 1.86 1.30 22.45
C TYR A 174 1.80 0.56 21.12
N ILE A 175 0.68 0.70 20.41
CA ILE A 175 0.53 0.19 19.05
C ILE A 175 1.15 1.20 18.08
N ARG A 176 2.00 0.74 17.18
CA ARG A 176 2.85 1.63 16.38
C ARG A 176 2.73 1.39 14.88
N TYR A 177 2.99 2.44 14.11
CA TYR A 177 3.09 2.40 12.65
C TYR A 177 4.34 3.15 12.21
N ILE A 178 5.19 2.54 11.38
CA ILE A 178 6.37 3.18 10.78
C ILE A 178 6.06 3.49 9.31
N GLY A 179 6.40 4.68 8.85
CA GLY A 179 6.15 5.08 7.46
C GLY A 179 7.18 6.05 6.91
N ALA A 180 7.13 6.23 5.60
CA ALA A 180 7.89 7.26 4.88
C ALA A 180 6.98 8.26 4.13
N THR A 181 7.47 9.49 3.95
CA THR A 181 6.79 10.54 3.16
C THR A 181 7.79 11.50 2.53
N GLU A 182 7.53 11.93 1.30
CA GLU A 182 8.40 12.88 0.58
C GLU A 182 7.79 14.29 0.58
N LYS A 183 6.54 14.40 0.10
CA LYS A 183 5.88 15.69 -0.19
C LYS A 183 5.01 16.23 0.95
N LYS A 184 4.68 15.39 1.92
CA LYS A 184 3.76 15.71 3.02
C LYS A 184 4.47 15.59 4.35
N THR A 185 4.05 16.35 5.34
CA THR A 185 4.45 16.08 6.72
C THR A 185 3.92 14.75 7.22
N PRO A 186 4.62 14.07 8.15
CA PRO A 186 4.07 12.91 8.85
C PRO A 186 2.64 13.15 9.34
N PHE A 187 2.38 14.33 9.92
CA PHE A 187 1.04 14.74 10.34
C PHE A 187 0.06 14.87 9.17
N GLN A 188 0.45 15.53 8.07
CA GLN A 188 -0.38 15.63 6.86
C GLN A 188 -0.64 14.27 6.20
N ARG A 189 0.28 13.31 6.35
CA ARG A 189 0.08 11.95 5.87
C ARG A 189 -0.90 11.19 6.76
N TYR A 190 -0.78 11.35 8.08
CA TYR A 190 -1.74 10.82 9.04
C TYR A 190 -3.16 11.32 8.75
N THR A 191 -3.36 12.63 8.55
CA THR A 191 -4.68 13.18 8.24
C THR A 191 -5.22 12.70 6.89
N ALA A 192 -4.35 12.52 5.89
CA ALA A 192 -4.75 12.01 4.58
C ALA A 192 -5.24 10.55 4.62
N ASP A 193 -4.74 9.73 5.54
CA ASP A 193 -5.12 8.31 5.62
C ASP A 193 -6.60 8.13 6.04
N PHE A 194 -7.20 9.10 6.74
CA PHE A 194 -8.64 9.10 7.05
C PHE A 194 -9.55 9.28 5.85
N SER A 195 -9.03 9.84 4.75
CA SER A 195 -9.81 10.01 3.52
C SER A 195 -9.93 8.73 2.69
N SER A 196 -9.18 7.68 3.03
CA SER A 196 -9.17 6.41 2.30
C SER A 196 -10.22 5.45 2.85
N LYS A 197 -11.42 5.42 2.22
CA LYS A 197 -12.57 4.58 2.65
C LYS A 197 -12.39 3.07 2.42
N THR A 198 -11.36 2.67 1.69
CA THR A 198 -11.01 1.27 1.42
C THR A 198 -9.55 1.11 1.79
N GLY A 199 -9.24 0.29 2.79
CA GLY A 199 -7.86 0.25 3.23
C GLY A 199 -7.40 -0.96 4.03
N PRO A 200 -6.06 -1.08 4.13
CA PRO A 200 -5.32 -2.10 4.88
C PRO A 200 -5.67 -2.14 6.39
N VAL A 201 -5.03 -3.03 7.16
CA VAL A 201 -5.17 -3.13 8.64
C VAL A 201 -5.12 -1.76 9.33
N LEU A 202 -4.23 -0.84 8.92
CA LEU A 202 -4.18 0.52 9.44
C LEU A 202 -5.51 1.28 9.31
N ALA A 203 -6.18 1.20 8.16
CA ALA A 203 -7.45 1.92 7.95
C ALA A 203 -8.56 1.35 8.85
N LYS A 204 -8.63 0.01 8.96
CA LYS A 204 -9.57 -0.67 9.87
C LYS A 204 -9.27 -0.34 11.34
N PHE A 205 -8.00 -0.26 11.70
CA PHE A 205 -7.56 0.15 13.03
C PHE A 205 -8.00 1.58 13.33
N LEU A 206 -7.70 2.55 12.46
CA LEU A 206 -8.13 3.93 12.64
C LEU A 206 -9.66 4.05 12.72
N GLU A 207 -10.42 3.33 11.88
CA GLU A 207 -11.88 3.29 11.96
C GLU A 207 -12.37 2.73 13.31
N THR A 208 -11.78 1.63 13.77
CA THR A 208 -12.21 0.94 14.99
C THR A 208 -11.83 1.74 16.24
N VAL A 209 -10.61 2.26 16.31
CA VAL A 209 -10.15 3.13 17.40
C VAL A 209 -10.97 4.40 17.43
N GLY A 210 -11.27 5.03 16.29
CA GLY A 210 -12.10 6.23 16.26
C GLY A 210 -13.52 6.02 16.79
N ARG A 211 -14.03 4.79 16.73
CA ARG A 211 -15.35 4.43 17.22
C ARG A 211 -15.35 3.96 18.69
N LEU A 212 -14.37 3.14 19.08
CA LEU A 212 -14.32 2.52 20.42
C LEU A 212 -13.52 3.34 21.42
N CYS A 213 -12.45 3.98 20.97
CA CYS A 213 -11.45 4.64 21.80
C CYS A 213 -11.04 5.98 21.16
N PRO A 214 -11.98 6.92 20.93
CA PRO A 214 -11.69 8.16 20.19
C PRO A 214 -10.58 8.99 20.86
N THR A 215 -10.46 8.93 22.18
CA THR A 215 -9.39 9.59 22.93
C THR A 215 -7.99 9.09 22.55
N VAL A 216 -7.84 7.84 22.11
CA VAL A 216 -6.58 7.27 21.62
C VAL A 216 -6.19 7.86 20.26
N LEU A 217 -7.16 8.09 19.36
CA LEU A 217 -6.89 8.82 18.12
C LEU A 217 -6.55 10.28 18.39
N ASP A 218 -7.18 10.87 19.41
CA ASP A 218 -6.92 12.23 19.85
C ASP A 218 -5.61 12.36 20.63
N SER A 219 -5.02 11.27 21.13
CA SER A 219 -3.73 11.31 21.82
C SER A 219 -2.58 10.75 21.00
N VAL A 220 -2.80 10.42 19.71
CA VAL A 220 -1.74 9.89 18.84
C VAL A 220 -0.52 10.80 18.85
N ALA A 221 0.64 10.21 19.07
CA ALA A 221 1.92 10.89 18.96
C ALA A 221 2.56 10.55 17.61
N ILE A 222 3.08 11.56 16.91
CA ILE A 222 3.73 11.40 15.62
C ILE A 222 5.16 11.90 15.74
N TYR A 223 6.12 11.06 15.38
CA TYR A 223 7.55 11.31 15.58
C TYR A 223 8.32 11.15 14.28
N GLU A 224 9.33 11.98 14.06
CA GLU A 224 10.27 11.91 12.94
C GLU A 224 11.59 11.26 13.38
N PHE A 225 12.09 10.35 12.54
CA PHE A 225 13.45 9.80 12.63
C PHE A 225 14.41 10.73 11.88
N ASP A 226 14.91 11.74 12.59
CA ASP A 226 15.78 12.79 12.02
C ASP A 226 17.07 12.20 11.41
N GLU A 227 17.75 11.31 12.15
CA GLU A 227 18.98 10.65 11.69
C GLU A 227 18.76 9.81 10.42
N ALA A 228 17.67 9.02 10.36
CA ALA A 228 17.34 8.21 9.19
C ALA A 228 17.04 9.09 7.97
N SER A 229 16.31 10.18 8.18
CA SER A 229 15.95 11.15 7.12
C SER A 229 17.20 11.89 6.61
N HIS A 230 18.12 12.27 7.50
CA HIS A 230 19.40 12.87 7.14
C HIS A 230 20.34 11.91 6.41
N LEU A 231 20.39 10.64 6.81
CA LEU A 231 21.20 9.65 6.10
C LEU A 231 20.66 9.47 4.69
N SER A 232 19.34 9.33 4.54
CA SER A 232 18.69 9.26 3.23
C SER A 232 19.01 10.48 2.36
N ALA A 233 18.99 11.69 2.91
CA ALA A 233 19.40 12.91 2.19
C ALA A 233 20.84 12.85 1.69
N LYS A 234 21.78 12.46 2.56
CA LYS A 234 23.20 12.33 2.21
C LYS A 234 23.41 11.29 1.11
N THR A 235 22.78 10.13 1.23
CA THR A 235 22.98 9.04 0.28
C THR A 235 22.20 9.24 -1.02
N CYS A 236 21.03 9.89 -1.01
CA CYS A 236 20.28 10.26 -2.22
C CYS A 236 21.04 11.22 -3.14
N SER A 237 22.11 11.86 -2.66
CA SER A 237 22.98 12.68 -3.52
C SER A 237 23.88 11.84 -4.45
N LEU A 238 24.10 10.55 -4.13
CA LEU A 238 24.92 9.65 -4.93
C LEU A 238 24.13 9.13 -6.16
N PRO A 239 24.70 9.17 -7.38
CA PRO A 239 24.03 8.70 -8.61
C PRO A 239 23.49 7.28 -8.52
N GLU A 240 24.27 6.36 -7.95
CA GLU A 240 23.92 4.94 -7.78
C GLU A 240 22.67 4.75 -6.88
N TRP A 241 22.45 5.65 -5.91
CA TRP A 241 21.31 5.62 -4.99
C TRP A 241 20.06 6.29 -5.55
N LYS A 242 20.23 7.30 -6.43
CA LYS A 242 19.08 7.90 -7.15
C LYS A 242 18.42 6.89 -8.08
N GLU A 243 19.21 6.01 -8.68
CA GLU A 243 18.72 4.98 -9.60
C GLU A 243 18.23 3.71 -8.87
N ASN A 244 18.77 3.42 -7.67
CA ASN A 244 18.39 2.25 -6.89
C ASN A 244 17.31 2.56 -5.83
N ARG A 245 16.03 2.51 -6.25
CA ARG A 245 14.87 2.67 -5.35
C ARG A 245 14.86 1.73 -4.13
N ALA A 246 15.49 0.56 -4.21
CA ALA A 246 15.56 -0.35 -3.05
C ALA A 246 16.38 0.25 -1.90
N MET A 247 17.38 1.09 -2.22
CA MET A 247 18.19 1.77 -1.20
C MET A 247 17.45 2.96 -0.57
N GLN A 248 16.53 3.60 -1.28
CA GLN A 248 15.68 4.68 -0.74
C GLN A 248 14.70 4.17 0.32
N THR A 249 14.31 2.90 0.23
CA THR A 249 13.35 2.27 1.14
C THR A 249 13.99 1.56 2.30
N LEU A 250 15.31 1.32 2.22
CA LEU A 250 16.07 0.60 3.23
C LEU A 250 15.88 1.17 4.64
N PRO A 251 15.84 2.51 4.87
CA PRO A 251 15.63 3.02 6.23
C PRO A 251 14.27 2.70 6.83
N GLU A 252 13.20 2.77 6.04
CA GLU A 252 11.87 2.34 6.48
C GLU A 252 11.87 0.85 6.83
N GLN A 253 12.52 0.03 5.99
CA GLN A 253 12.59 -1.41 6.15
C GLN A 253 13.40 -1.84 7.38
N ALA A 254 14.55 -1.21 7.62
CA ALA A 254 15.37 -1.45 8.80
C ALA A 254 14.64 -1.04 10.08
N LEU A 255 13.95 0.10 10.08
CA LEU A 255 13.14 0.53 11.23
C LEU A 255 11.98 -0.44 11.51
N ILE A 256 11.28 -0.92 10.47
CA ILE A 256 10.21 -1.91 10.63
C ILE A 256 10.75 -3.25 11.15
N ALA A 257 11.88 -3.71 10.62
CA ALA A 257 12.53 -4.93 11.10
C ALA A 257 12.95 -4.79 12.58
N LEU A 258 13.52 -3.65 12.97
CA LEU A 258 13.97 -3.40 14.32
C LEU A 258 12.85 -3.52 15.35
N PHE A 259 11.71 -2.87 15.10
CA PHE A 259 10.54 -2.90 16.00
C PHE A 259 9.80 -4.25 15.98
N GLY A 260 10.14 -5.13 15.04
CA GLY A 260 9.50 -6.42 14.85
C GLY A 260 8.17 -6.29 14.12
N PHE A 261 8.09 -6.86 12.92
CA PHE A 261 6.97 -6.70 12.01
C PHE A 261 5.60 -7.02 12.64
N SER A 262 5.51 -8.08 13.44
CA SER A 262 4.26 -8.53 14.08
C SER A 262 3.76 -7.61 15.21
N SER A 263 4.58 -6.70 15.71
CA SER A 263 4.17 -5.72 16.74
C SER A 263 3.58 -4.43 16.15
N LEU A 264 3.73 -4.21 14.84
CA LEU A 264 3.37 -2.99 14.15
C LEU A 264 2.02 -3.10 13.41
N LEU A 265 1.46 -1.94 13.05
CA LEU A 265 0.32 -1.80 12.13
C LEU A 265 0.71 -1.93 10.66
N ASN A 266 2.01 -2.07 10.37
CA ASN A 266 2.55 -2.25 9.04
C ASN A 266 2.10 -3.61 8.45
N GLN A 267 1.52 -3.62 7.25
CA GLN A 267 1.17 -4.87 6.54
C GLN A 267 2.23 -5.32 5.54
N ALA A 268 3.25 -4.51 5.34
CA ALA A 268 4.41 -4.80 4.51
C ALA A 268 5.63 -4.27 5.23
N VAL A 269 6.78 -4.90 5.01
CA VAL A 269 8.05 -4.61 5.68
C VAL A 269 8.60 -3.21 5.39
N GLY A 270 7.81 -2.33 4.76
CA GLY A 270 8.22 -1.01 4.28
C GLY A 270 8.68 -1.05 2.85
N GLY A 271 8.75 0.14 2.26
CA GLY A 271 9.31 0.36 0.94
C GLY A 271 8.35 0.22 -0.23
N PHE A 272 8.76 0.81 -1.34
CA PHE A 272 8.09 0.72 -2.64
C PHE A 272 8.06 -0.71 -3.21
N LEU A 273 8.92 -1.61 -2.73
CA LEU A 273 9.19 -2.92 -3.32
C LEU A 273 9.51 -3.95 -2.23
N HIS A 274 8.73 -5.04 -2.11
CA HIS A 274 9.24 -6.18 -1.35
C HIS A 274 10.46 -6.76 -2.10
N THR A 275 11.49 -7.08 -1.34
CA THR A 275 12.63 -7.89 -1.78
C THR A 275 12.24 -9.34 -1.60
N TYR A 276 11.55 -9.91 -2.60
CA TYR A 276 11.43 -11.35 -2.62
C TYR A 276 12.76 -11.94 -3.09
N ASN A 277 13.37 -12.79 -2.26
CA ASN A 277 14.53 -13.58 -2.65
C ASN A 277 14.10 -15.04 -2.88
N PRO A 278 13.93 -15.48 -4.14
CA PRO A 278 13.70 -16.88 -4.45
C PRO A 278 14.75 -17.78 -3.80
N ASP A 279 14.30 -18.92 -3.28
CA ASP A 279 15.17 -19.98 -2.75
C ASP A 279 16.02 -20.62 -3.86
N ASP A 280 17.07 -21.33 -3.43
CA ASP A 280 18.00 -22.03 -4.33
C ASP A 280 17.25 -23.09 -5.19
N ASP A 281 16.13 -23.64 -4.67
CA ASP A 281 15.26 -24.58 -5.39
C ASP A 281 14.57 -23.91 -6.59
N GLN A 282 13.97 -22.72 -6.42
CA GLN A 282 13.39 -21.97 -7.54
C GLN A 282 14.44 -21.61 -8.59
N ARG A 283 15.65 -21.27 -8.16
CA ARG A 283 16.75 -21.02 -9.08
C ARG A 283 17.12 -22.28 -9.87
N ALA A 284 17.17 -23.43 -9.20
CA ALA A 284 17.45 -24.71 -9.86
C ALA A 284 16.35 -25.08 -10.87
N VAL A 285 15.08 -24.92 -10.49
CA VAL A 285 13.91 -25.12 -11.37
C VAL A 285 14.02 -24.23 -12.61
N PHE A 286 14.27 -22.93 -12.44
CA PHE A 286 14.42 -22.01 -13.56
C PHE A 286 15.59 -22.38 -14.48
N LYS A 287 16.77 -22.64 -13.92
CA LYS A 287 17.95 -23.03 -14.71
C LYS A 287 17.70 -24.30 -15.51
N SER A 288 16.87 -25.21 -15.00
CA SER A 288 16.51 -26.44 -15.71
C SER A 288 15.69 -26.20 -16.99
N LEU A 289 15.08 -25.02 -17.15
CA LEU A 289 14.33 -24.62 -18.35
C LEU A 289 15.22 -24.15 -19.50
N GLN A 290 16.47 -23.75 -19.21
CA GLN A 290 17.46 -23.31 -20.20
C GLN A 290 16.90 -22.25 -21.17
N THR A 291 16.28 -21.19 -20.64
CA THR A 291 15.45 -20.28 -21.44
C THR A 291 16.23 -19.43 -22.45
N GLY A 292 17.42 -18.91 -22.12
CA GLY A 292 18.30 -18.12 -23.03
C GLY A 292 17.58 -16.98 -23.79
N SER A 293 16.42 -16.54 -23.30
CA SER A 293 15.44 -15.83 -24.14
C SER A 293 15.69 -14.34 -24.15
N ILE A 294 16.12 -13.81 -23.01
CA ILE A 294 16.38 -12.39 -22.86
C ILE A 294 17.60 -12.00 -23.70
N GLU A 295 18.67 -12.80 -23.68
CA GLU A 295 19.84 -12.61 -24.55
C GLU A 295 19.47 -12.68 -26.03
N ALA A 296 18.74 -13.73 -26.44
CA ALA A 296 18.31 -13.90 -27.82
C ALA A 296 17.48 -12.70 -28.32
N MET A 297 16.55 -12.19 -27.51
CA MET A 297 15.80 -10.98 -27.81
C MET A 297 16.72 -9.75 -27.93
N GLN A 298 17.66 -9.57 -27.02
CA GLN A 298 18.58 -8.43 -27.10
C GLN A 298 19.40 -8.45 -28.39
N GLN A 299 19.93 -9.60 -28.80
CA GLN A 299 20.79 -9.63 -29.98
C GLN A 299 19.98 -9.39 -31.28
N ASN A 300 18.72 -9.81 -31.31
CA ASN A 300 17.98 -9.95 -32.57
C ASN A 300 16.77 -9.03 -32.73
N LEU A 301 16.37 -8.27 -31.70
CA LEU A 301 15.29 -7.29 -31.82
C LEU A 301 15.71 -6.10 -32.68
N GLN A 302 14.88 -5.80 -33.68
CA GLN A 302 15.01 -4.66 -34.57
C GLN A 302 13.84 -3.70 -34.35
N THR A 303 14.08 -2.42 -34.62
CA THR A 303 13.05 -1.37 -34.55
C THR A 303 11.89 -1.66 -35.49
N ALA A 304 10.66 -1.34 -35.08
CA ALA A 304 9.48 -1.46 -35.93
C ALA A 304 9.63 -0.71 -37.27
N PRO A 305 9.17 -1.30 -38.40
CA PRO A 305 9.05 -0.60 -39.67
C PRO A 305 8.14 0.63 -39.56
N VAL A 306 8.43 1.66 -40.34
CA VAL A 306 7.68 2.94 -40.35
C VAL A 306 6.18 2.72 -40.56
N ASP A 307 5.79 1.78 -41.42
CA ASP A 307 4.38 1.47 -41.69
C ASP A 307 3.65 0.92 -40.46
N LEU A 308 4.31 0.07 -39.67
CA LEU A 308 3.74 -0.45 -38.43
C LEU A 308 3.59 0.67 -37.40
N VAL A 309 4.61 1.53 -37.27
CA VAL A 309 4.57 2.71 -36.40
C VAL A 309 3.45 3.67 -36.81
N ASN A 310 3.22 3.88 -38.11
CA ASN A 310 2.15 4.73 -38.63
C ASN A 310 0.76 4.17 -38.31
N LYS A 311 0.56 2.85 -38.47
CA LYS A 311 -0.69 2.17 -38.06
C LYS A 311 -0.93 2.31 -36.56
N LEU A 312 0.10 2.13 -35.74
CA LEU A 312 0.00 2.31 -34.29
C LEU A 312 -0.23 3.77 -33.88
N ARG A 313 0.30 4.74 -34.62
CA ARG A 313 -0.01 6.16 -34.40
C ARG A 313 -1.48 6.45 -34.68
N ALA A 314 -2.04 5.90 -35.76
CA ALA A 314 -3.47 6.01 -36.06
C ALA A 314 -4.33 5.35 -34.97
N TRP A 315 -3.92 4.17 -34.49
CA TRP A 315 -4.57 3.52 -33.34
C TRP A 315 -4.50 4.35 -32.05
N ALA A 316 -3.35 4.91 -31.70
CA ALA A 316 -3.24 5.76 -30.50
C ALA A 316 -4.11 7.03 -30.63
N ARG A 317 -4.37 7.50 -31.85
CA ARG A 317 -5.33 8.58 -32.11
C ARG A 317 -6.78 8.12 -31.91
N SER A 318 -7.16 6.91 -32.29
CA SER A 318 -8.52 6.41 -32.01
C SER A 318 -8.79 6.28 -30.51
N VAL A 319 -7.78 5.89 -29.71
CA VAL A 319 -7.86 5.91 -28.23
C VAL A 319 -8.17 7.32 -27.71
N PHE A 320 -7.43 8.31 -28.20
CA PHE A 320 -7.56 9.72 -27.82
C PHE A 320 -8.93 10.30 -28.20
N GLU A 321 -9.35 10.09 -29.45
CA GLU A 321 -10.62 10.56 -29.98
C GLU A 321 -11.81 9.95 -29.23
N HIS A 322 -11.73 8.66 -28.89
CA HIS A 322 -12.74 7.98 -28.10
C HIS A 322 -12.88 8.58 -26.70
N ASP A 323 -11.78 8.80 -25.98
CA ASP A 323 -11.86 9.41 -24.64
C ASP A 323 -12.40 10.84 -24.70
N ILE A 324 -11.98 11.66 -25.67
CA ILE A 324 -12.54 13.01 -25.85
C ILE A 324 -14.05 12.96 -26.08
N GLY A 325 -14.52 12.09 -26.98
CA GLY A 325 -15.94 11.93 -27.25
C GLY A 325 -16.71 11.56 -25.99
N ARG A 326 -16.17 10.59 -25.23
CA ARG A 326 -16.73 10.13 -23.96
C ARG A 326 -16.78 11.23 -22.89
N GLN A 327 -15.69 11.98 -22.69
CA GLN A 327 -15.64 13.07 -21.72
C GLN A 327 -16.65 14.17 -22.05
N ARG A 328 -16.85 14.49 -23.35
CA ARG A 328 -17.89 15.44 -23.79
C ARG A 328 -19.30 14.94 -23.45
N SER A 329 -19.57 13.65 -23.63
CA SER A 329 -20.85 13.06 -23.24
C SER A 329 -21.07 13.10 -21.73
N LEU A 330 -20.04 12.82 -20.93
CA LEU A 330 -20.11 12.91 -19.47
C LEU A 330 -20.37 14.35 -19.01
N LEU A 331 -19.66 15.32 -19.59
CA LEU A 331 -19.88 16.75 -19.37
C LEU A 331 -21.31 17.18 -19.65
N ALA A 332 -21.88 16.76 -20.78
CA ALA A 332 -23.25 17.11 -21.17
C ALA A 332 -24.31 16.50 -20.24
N VAL A 333 -24.05 15.31 -19.68
CA VAL A 333 -24.93 14.68 -18.68
C VAL A 333 -24.80 15.39 -17.33
N GLU A 334 -23.57 15.73 -16.93
CA GLU A 334 -23.33 16.46 -15.69
C GLU A 334 -23.92 17.88 -15.75
N GLU A 335 -23.79 18.63 -16.84
CA GLU A 335 -24.41 19.95 -16.98
C GLU A 335 -25.94 19.90 -16.78
N ARG A 336 -26.58 18.79 -17.19
CA ARG A 336 -28.02 18.55 -16.99
C ARG A 336 -28.39 18.14 -15.56
N LEU A 337 -27.46 17.56 -14.81
CA LEU A 337 -27.70 16.97 -13.48
C LEU A 337 -27.06 17.78 -12.33
N SER A 338 -26.12 18.68 -12.62
CA SER A 338 -25.32 19.36 -11.61
C SER A 338 -26.12 20.47 -10.95
N LYS A 339 -26.26 20.35 -9.62
CA LYS A 339 -26.54 21.52 -8.78
C LYS A 339 -25.35 22.50 -8.92
N PRO A 340 -25.60 23.82 -9.03
CA PRO A 340 -24.51 24.80 -9.11
C PRO A 340 -23.56 24.66 -7.92
N GLY A 341 -22.28 24.41 -8.19
CA GLY A 341 -21.20 24.47 -7.18
C GLY A 341 -20.42 23.17 -6.88
N VAL A 342 -20.70 22.03 -7.52
CA VAL A 342 -19.87 20.81 -7.34
C VAL A 342 -18.94 20.63 -8.55
N PRO A 343 -17.63 20.90 -8.43
CA PRO A 343 -16.70 20.69 -9.54
C PRO A 343 -16.47 19.20 -9.77
N SER A 344 -17.03 18.68 -10.87
CA SER A 344 -16.68 17.36 -11.37
C SER A 344 -15.24 17.35 -11.86
N LYS A 345 -14.41 16.48 -11.28
CA LYS A 345 -13.02 16.30 -11.74
C LYS A 345 -13.02 15.49 -13.03
N ILE A 346 -13.11 16.19 -14.16
CA ILE A 346 -12.85 15.63 -15.48
C ILE A 346 -11.33 15.53 -15.67
N TYR A 347 -10.87 14.35 -16.08
CA TYR A 347 -9.46 14.13 -16.39
C TYR A 347 -9.29 14.18 -17.91
N GLN A 348 -8.75 15.29 -18.41
CA GLN A 348 -8.49 15.46 -19.83
C GLN A 348 -7.40 14.49 -20.31
N PHE A 349 -7.67 13.75 -21.39
CA PHE A 349 -6.64 13.00 -22.10
C PHE A 349 -5.70 13.99 -22.79
N SER A 350 -4.45 14.08 -22.35
CA SER A 350 -3.47 15.02 -22.91
C SER A 350 -2.77 14.44 -24.15
N GLU A 351 -2.22 15.31 -24.99
CA GLU A 351 -1.33 14.89 -26.08
C GLU A 351 -0.10 14.12 -25.56
N SER A 352 0.43 14.52 -24.41
CA SER A 352 1.53 13.81 -23.74
C SER A 352 1.12 12.37 -23.37
N LEU A 353 -0.11 12.16 -22.93
CA LEU A 353 -0.64 10.84 -22.64
C LEU A 353 -0.80 10.02 -23.93
N GLN A 354 -1.23 10.64 -25.03
CA GLN A 354 -1.32 9.97 -26.33
C GLN A 354 0.05 9.49 -26.81
N LEU A 355 1.07 10.34 -26.71
CA LEU A 355 2.46 9.99 -27.04
C LEU A 355 2.98 8.88 -26.13
N THR A 356 2.62 8.91 -24.85
CA THR A 356 2.98 7.87 -23.88
C THR A 356 2.33 6.54 -24.22
N VAL A 357 1.02 6.52 -24.50
CA VAL A 357 0.28 5.33 -24.94
C VAL A 357 0.88 4.76 -26.22
N MET A 358 1.18 5.61 -27.20
CA MET A 358 1.83 5.18 -28.43
C MET A 358 3.21 4.57 -28.17
N SER A 359 4.10 5.32 -27.50
CA SER A 359 5.52 4.96 -27.36
C SER A 359 5.76 3.64 -26.64
N GLN A 360 4.96 3.34 -25.60
CA GLN A 360 5.05 2.05 -24.90
C GLN A 360 4.38 0.89 -25.65
N ALA A 361 3.48 1.17 -26.59
CA ALA A 361 2.74 0.16 -27.35
C ALA A 361 3.50 -0.34 -28.59
N VAL A 362 4.45 0.43 -29.12
CA VAL A 362 5.24 0.04 -30.30
C VAL A 362 6.14 -1.15 -29.93
N PRO A 363 6.00 -2.31 -30.60
CA PRO A 363 6.89 -3.45 -30.41
C PRO A 363 8.17 -3.33 -31.24
N ALA A 364 9.29 -3.84 -30.72
CA ALA A 364 10.39 -4.27 -31.58
C ALA A 364 10.09 -5.65 -32.18
N LEU A 365 10.62 -5.89 -33.38
CA LEU A 365 10.41 -7.12 -34.13
C LEU A 365 11.65 -8.01 -34.04
N TYR A 366 11.46 -9.30 -33.74
CA TYR A 366 12.55 -10.27 -33.77
C TYR A 366 12.98 -10.52 -35.21
N LEU A 367 14.27 -10.30 -35.50
CA LEU A 367 14.85 -10.33 -36.84
C LEU A 367 14.10 -9.45 -37.85
N GLY A 368 13.41 -8.41 -37.39
CA GLY A 368 12.58 -7.54 -38.24
C GLY A 368 11.29 -8.18 -38.76
N GLN A 369 10.92 -9.39 -38.29
CA GLN A 369 9.87 -10.20 -38.92
C GLN A 369 8.58 -10.30 -38.12
N PHE A 370 8.65 -10.44 -36.80
CA PHE A 370 7.46 -10.68 -35.97
C PHE A 370 7.60 -10.08 -34.57
N THR A 371 6.45 -9.83 -33.93
CA THR A 371 6.37 -9.38 -32.54
C THR A 371 6.39 -10.60 -31.61
N PRO A 372 7.43 -10.80 -30.77
CA PRO A 372 7.50 -11.99 -29.92
C PRO A 372 6.44 -11.98 -28.83
N VAL A 373 6.34 -10.85 -28.11
CA VAL A 373 5.50 -10.72 -26.92
C VAL A 373 4.86 -9.34 -26.85
N VAL A 374 3.63 -9.29 -26.35
CA VAL A 374 2.94 -8.08 -25.89
C VAL A 374 2.45 -8.29 -24.45
N THR A 375 2.59 -7.25 -23.61
CA THR A 375 2.00 -7.23 -22.27
C THR A 375 0.70 -6.41 -22.26
N ILE A 376 -0.37 -6.97 -21.70
CA ILE A 376 -1.67 -6.31 -21.56
C ILE A 376 -2.01 -6.12 -20.08
N GLY A 377 -2.01 -4.86 -19.64
CA GLY A 377 -2.48 -4.42 -18.33
C GLY A 377 -4.00 -4.28 -18.24
N ALA A 378 -4.53 -4.10 -17.03
CA ALA A 378 -5.97 -3.94 -16.81
C ALA A 378 -6.44 -2.50 -17.08
N GLU A 379 -6.00 -1.55 -16.28
CA GLU A 379 -6.41 -0.14 -16.35
C GLU A 379 -5.26 0.78 -15.95
N MET A 380 -5.26 2.00 -16.46
CA MET A 380 -4.28 3.00 -16.09
C MET A 380 -4.59 3.57 -14.71
N SER A 381 -3.58 3.72 -13.85
CA SER A 381 -3.76 4.41 -12.57
C SER A 381 -4.04 5.89 -12.79
N LYS A 382 -4.78 6.51 -11.87
CA LYS A 382 -5.08 7.94 -11.91
C LYS A 382 -3.83 8.82 -11.98
N ASP A 383 -2.78 8.45 -11.23
CA ASP A 383 -1.52 9.19 -11.23
C ASP A 383 -0.79 9.06 -12.57
N ALA A 384 -0.72 7.85 -13.12
CA ALA A 384 -0.10 7.62 -14.43
C ALA A 384 -0.85 8.34 -15.55
N TYR A 385 -2.18 8.33 -15.51
CA TYR A 385 -3.02 9.06 -16.46
C TYR A 385 -2.79 10.57 -16.37
N GLY A 386 -2.85 11.15 -15.17
CA GLY A 386 -2.71 12.59 -14.97
C GLY A 386 -1.32 13.14 -15.29
N LYS A 387 -0.28 12.30 -15.19
CA LYS A 387 1.12 12.70 -15.47
C LYS A 387 1.64 12.18 -16.81
N ALA A 388 0.84 11.47 -17.58
CA ALA A 388 1.29 10.75 -18.77
C ALA A 388 2.52 9.87 -18.49
N GLU A 389 2.49 9.08 -17.41
CA GLU A 389 3.60 8.20 -17.07
C GLU A 389 3.47 6.82 -17.78
N PRO A 390 4.51 6.38 -18.50
CA PRO A 390 4.54 5.04 -19.10
C PRO A 390 4.64 3.95 -18.03
N PHE A 391 4.20 2.73 -18.34
CA PHE A 391 4.19 1.63 -17.35
C PHE A 391 5.60 1.25 -16.90
N TYR A 392 6.47 0.81 -17.81
CA TYR A 392 7.81 0.30 -17.47
C TYR A 392 8.84 1.39 -17.11
N THR A 393 8.79 2.53 -17.81
CA THR A 393 9.74 3.63 -17.64
C THR A 393 9.25 4.73 -16.70
N GLY A 394 8.00 4.67 -16.23
CA GLY A 394 7.42 5.57 -15.23
C GLY A 394 7.54 5.04 -13.81
N GLN A 395 6.79 5.64 -12.87
CA GLN A 395 6.90 5.35 -11.43
C GLN A 395 5.95 4.24 -10.95
N SER A 396 5.63 3.26 -11.81
CA SER A 396 4.68 2.19 -11.49
C SER A 396 5.29 1.12 -10.58
N ARG A 397 4.73 0.96 -9.37
CA ARG A 397 5.08 -0.16 -8.45
C ARG A 397 4.90 -1.53 -9.11
N SER A 398 3.85 -1.67 -9.93
CA SER A 398 3.57 -2.93 -10.64
C SER A 398 4.66 -3.23 -11.66
N ALA A 399 5.15 -2.20 -12.36
CA ALA A 399 6.20 -2.37 -13.34
C ALA A 399 7.57 -2.56 -12.69
N ASP A 400 7.85 -1.87 -11.59
CA ASP A 400 9.09 -2.07 -10.82
C ASP A 400 9.20 -3.52 -10.33
N LEU A 401 8.09 -4.11 -9.89
CA LEU A 401 8.08 -5.53 -9.54
C LEU A 401 8.35 -6.43 -10.75
N MET A 402 7.66 -6.23 -11.87
CA MET A 402 7.92 -6.97 -13.12
C MET A 402 9.40 -6.89 -13.53
N LYS A 403 9.97 -5.68 -13.51
CA LYS A 403 11.37 -5.43 -13.84
C LYS A 403 12.32 -6.18 -12.91
N LYS A 404 12.04 -6.20 -11.61
CA LYS A 404 12.86 -6.93 -10.62
C LYS A 404 12.87 -8.43 -10.89
N VAL A 405 11.69 -9.03 -11.06
CA VAL A 405 11.60 -10.49 -11.32
C VAL A 405 12.30 -10.82 -12.63
N LEU A 406 12.04 -10.08 -13.71
CA LEU A 406 12.69 -10.31 -15.00
C LEU A 406 14.21 -10.09 -14.97
N SER A 407 14.70 -9.08 -14.25
CA SER A 407 16.15 -8.85 -14.11
C SER A 407 16.81 -9.99 -13.35
N LYS A 408 16.15 -10.51 -12.31
CA LYS A 408 16.65 -11.67 -11.56
C LYS A 408 16.67 -12.94 -12.41
N LEU A 409 15.63 -13.19 -13.19
CA LEU A 409 15.58 -14.32 -14.12
C LEU A 409 16.71 -14.20 -15.16
N TYR A 410 16.98 -12.99 -15.67
CA TYR A 410 18.11 -12.74 -16.56
C TYR A 410 19.46 -13.04 -15.91
N GLU A 411 19.70 -12.55 -14.69
CA GLU A 411 20.92 -12.87 -13.94
C GLU A 411 21.12 -14.39 -13.78
N TRP A 412 20.03 -15.13 -13.62
CA TRP A 412 20.07 -16.59 -13.54
C TRP A 412 20.34 -17.28 -14.88
N GLU A 413 19.80 -16.76 -15.99
CA GLU A 413 20.09 -17.26 -17.35
C GLU A 413 21.59 -17.13 -17.64
N GLU A 414 22.16 -15.96 -17.38
CA GLU A 414 23.55 -15.62 -17.70
C GLU A 414 24.57 -16.16 -16.68
N GLY A 415 24.11 -16.71 -15.56
CA GLY A 415 24.99 -17.09 -14.45
C GLY A 415 25.72 -15.91 -13.82
N LEU A 416 25.20 -14.69 -13.98
CA LEU A 416 25.77 -13.48 -13.42
C LEU A 416 25.61 -13.47 -11.89
N LYS A 417 26.56 -12.81 -11.22
CA LYS A 417 26.37 -12.41 -9.82
C LYS A 417 25.38 -11.24 -9.80
N GLU A 418 24.61 -11.10 -8.71
CA GLU A 418 23.57 -10.06 -8.49
C GLU A 418 24.06 -8.59 -8.67
N THR A 419 25.33 -8.37 -9.01
CA THR A 419 25.99 -7.07 -9.20
C THR A 419 26.19 -6.69 -10.68
N SER A 420 25.71 -7.47 -11.66
CA SER A 420 25.89 -7.12 -13.07
C SER A 420 25.03 -5.91 -13.48
N SER A 421 25.65 -4.91 -14.10
CA SER A 421 25.02 -3.64 -14.52
C SER A 421 23.98 -3.77 -15.64
N PHE A 422 23.72 -4.98 -16.13
CA PHE A 422 22.69 -5.19 -17.14
C PHE A 422 21.32 -5.22 -16.48
N THR A 423 20.46 -4.30 -16.90
CA THR A 423 19.09 -4.21 -16.41
C THR A 423 18.12 -4.49 -17.55
N ILE A 424 17.01 -5.18 -17.26
CA ILE A 424 15.85 -5.36 -18.16
C ILE A 424 15.41 -4.04 -18.85
N ASN A 425 15.79 -2.90 -18.29
CA ASN A 425 15.63 -1.56 -18.86
C ASN A 425 16.22 -1.42 -20.27
N SER A 426 17.31 -2.13 -20.60
CA SER A 426 17.86 -2.10 -21.97
C SER A 426 16.89 -2.71 -22.97
N LEU A 427 16.28 -3.86 -22.62
CA LEU A 427 15.25 -4.50 -23.43
C LEU A 427 14.00 -3.62 -23.55
N ILE A 428 13.60 -2.97 -22.46
CA ILE A 428 12.46 -2.02 -22.44
C ILE A 428 12.73 -0.82 -23.34
N LYS A 429 13.92 -0.19 -23.25
CA LYS A 429 14.31 0.95 -24.09
C LYS A 429 14.29 0.60 -25.58
N ARG A 430 14.61 -0.66 -25.91
CA ARG A 430 14.54 -1.21 -27.27
C ARG A 430 13.16 -1.74 -27.64
N GLN A 431 12.11 -1.43 -26.88
CA GLN A 431 10.74 -1.84 -27.18
C GLN A 431 10.53 -3.36 -27.24
N GLY A 432 11.39 -4.13 -26.56
CA GLY A 432 11.26 -5.60 -26.48
C GLY A 432 10.14 -6.08 -25.56
N LEU A 433 9.62 -5.20 -24.70
CA LEU A 433 8.49 -5.47 -23.81
C LEU A 433 7.40 -4.40 -24.01
N PRO A 434 6.69 -4.41 -25.16
CA PRO A 434 5.61 -3.47 -25.41
C PRO A 434 4.46 -3.70 -24.42
N PHE A 435 3.79 -2.61 -24.05
CA PHE A 435 2.74 -2.59 -23.04
C PHE A 435 1.52 -1.81 -23.53
N VAL A 436 0.34 -2.37 -23.32
CA VAL A 436 -0.95 -1.68 -23.51
C VAL A 436 -1.87 -1.98 -22.34
N ASN A 437 -2.81 -1.09 -22.04
CA ASN A 437 -3.89 -1.38 -21.09
C ASN A 437 -5.14 -1.80 -21.86
N LEU A 438 -5.90 -2.75 -21.31
CA LEU A 438 -7.26 -3.03 -21.77
C LEU A 438 -8.11 -1.76 -21.66
N LEU A 439 -7.98 -1.02 -20.56
CA LEU A 439 -8.67 0.25 -20.32
C LEU A 439 -7.65 1.40 -20.33
N PRO A 440 -7.43 2.05 -21.48
CA PRO A 440 -6.42 3.10 -21.58
C PRO A 440 -6.87 4.46 -21.03
N TRP A 441 -8.12 4.61 -20.57
CA TRP A 441 -8.67 5.82 -19.97
C TRP A 441 -9.31 5.59 -18.58
N LEU A 442 -9.50 6.67 -17.81
CA LEU A 442 -10.04 6.61 -16.45
C LEU A 442 -11.57 6.50 -16.40
N ASN A 443 -12.13 6.07 -15.26
CA ASN A 443 -13.59 6.06 -15.02
C ASN A 443 -14.39 5.28 -16.08
N CYS A 444 -13.89 4.12 -16.52
CA CYS A 444 -14.58 3.31 -17.52
C CYS A 444 -15.96 2.84 -17.02
N THR A 445 -16.99 3.12 -17.81
CA THR A 445 -18.33 2.57 -17.63
C THR A 445 -18.43 1.16 -18.20
N LYS A 446 -19.57 0.47 -18.01
CA LYS A 446 -19.79 -0.82 -18.67
C LYS A 446 -19.85 -0.69 -20.20
N ASP A 447 -20.38 0.42 -20.69
CA ASP A 447 -20.55 0.67 -22.13
C ASP A 447 -19.18 0.94 -22.79
N ASP A 448 -18.26 1.57 -22.06
CA ASP A 448 -16.87 1.79 -22.50
C ASP A 448 -16.11 0.48 -22.73
N MET A 449 -16.52 -0.62 -22.09
CA MET A 449 -15.79 -1.89 -22.17
C MET A 449 -15.81 -2.47 -23.58
N SER A 450 -16.92 -2.33 -24.32
CA SER A 450 -17.01 -2.83 -25.70
C SER A 450 -16.06 -2.05 -26.62
N ALA A 451 -16.03 -0.71 -26.48
CA ALA A 451 -15.12 0.14 -27.22
C ALA A 451 -13.65 -0.14 -26.88
N ALA A 452 -13.34 -0.32 -25.60
CA ALA A 452 -12.00 -0.65 -25.13
C ALA A 452 -11.50 -1.99 -25.69
N ILE A 453 -12.37 -3.01 -25.71
CA ILE A 453 -12.09 -4.29 -26.34
C ILE A 453 -11.82 -4.12 -27.84
N GLY A 454 -12.68 -3.41 -28.57
CA GLY A 454 -12.50 -3.19 -30.01
C GLY A 454 -11.23 -2.41 -30.34
N ILE A 455 -10.86 -1.42 -29.52
CA ILE A 455 -9.60 -0.68 -29.67
C ILE A 455 -8.39 -1.58 -29.39
N LEU A 456 -8.46 -2.46 -28.39
CA LEU A 456 -7.40 -3.43 -28.12
C LEU A 456 -7.28 -4.47 -29.25
N GLU A 457 -8.40 -4.92 -29.81
CA GLU A 457 -8.44 -5.84 -30.94
C GLU A 457 -7.80 -5.21 -32.19
N GLN A 458 -8.04 -3.93 -32.46
CA GLN A 458 -7.34 -3.17 -33.52
C GLN A 458 -5.83 -3.16 -33.32
N TYR A 459 -5.36 -2.89 -32.10
CA TYR A 459 -3.92 -2.92 -31.78
C TYR A 459 -3.30 -4.30 -32.03
N LEU A 460 -3.99 -5.35 -31.59
CA LEU A 460 -3.53 -6.73 -31.74
C LEU A 460 -3.56 -7.17 -33.21
N GLY A 461 -4.54 -6.72 -34.01
CA GLY A 461 -4.57 -6.96 -35.45
C GLY A 461 -3.42 -6.27 -36.22
N ILE A 462 -2.89 -5.16 -35.70
CA ILE A 462 -1.71 -4.46 -36.23
C ILE A 462 -0.41 -5.18 -35.84
N THR A 463 -0.27 -5.57 -34.57
CA THR A 463 1.00 -6.08 -34.00
C THR A 463 1.18 -7.59 -34.13
N ARG A 464 0.08 -8.34 -34.20
CA ARG A 464 -0.02 -9.80 -34.35
C ARG A 464 1.02 -10.59 -33.53
N PRO A 465 1.11 -10.37 -32.20
CA PRO A 465 2.11 -11.00 -31.37
C PRO A 465 1.96 -12.52 -31.32
N TYR A 466 3.06 -13.25 -31.17
CA TYR A 466 2.99 -14.69 -30.89
C TYR A 466 2.56 -14.96 -29.45
N ILE A 467 2.99 -14.11 -28.50
CA ILE A 467 2.72 -14.29 -27.07
C ILE A 467 2.00 -13.07 -26.52
N ILE A 468 0.95 -13.30 -25.74
CA ILE A 468 0.23 -12.26 -25.02
C ILE A 468 0.30 -12.56 -23.52
N LEU A 469 1.04 -11.73 -22.78
CA LEU A 469 1.05 -11.77 -21.32
C LEU A 469 -0.07 -10.87 -20.78
N THR A 470 -1.08 -11.44 -20.13
CA THR A 470 -2.20 -10.67 -19.56
C THR A 470 -2.07 -10.50 -18.05
N LEU A 471 -2.10 -9.26 -17.56
CA LEU A 471 -1.91 -8.95 -16.14
C LEU A 471 -3.25 -8.80 -15.41
N GLY A 472 -3.68 -9.85 -14.73
CA GLY A 472 -4.88 -9.89 -13.89
C GLY A 472 -6.12 -10.44 -14.60
N LYS A 473 -7.21 -10.59 -13.83
CA LYS A 473 -8.42 -11.29 -14.27
C LYS A 473 -9.09 -10.66 -15.50
N ARG A 474 -9.25 -9.32 -15.51
CA ARG A 474 -9.99 -8.63 -16.57
C ARG A 474 -9.33 -8.80 -17.96
N PRO A 475 -8.06 -8.42 -18.18
CA PRO A 475 -7.41 -8.62 -19.48
C PRO A 475 -7.31 -10.10 -19.84
N SER A 476 -7.07 -10.98 -18.87
CA SER A 476 -6.99 -12.42 -19.13
C SER A 476 -8.33 -13.03 -19.56
N SER A 477 -9.44 -12.59 -18.96
CA SER A 477 -10.79 -13.05 -19.32
C SER A 477 -11.26 -12.49 -20.66
N VAL A 478 -10.82 -11.27 -21.03
CA VAL A 478 -11.04 -10.74 -22.38
C VAL A 478 -10.27 -11.56 -23.40
N ALA A 479 -8.99 -11.85 -23.12
CA ALA A 479 -8.18 -12.64 -24.03
C ALA A 479 -8.71 -14.06 -24.24
N ALA A 480 -9.11 -14.74 -23.17
CA ALA A 480 -9.73 -16.07 -23.23
C ALA A 480 -11.09 -16.10 -23.96
N SER A 481 -11.70 -14.94 -24.19
CA SER A 481 -12.91 -14.82 -25.01
C SER A 481 -12.64 -14.56 -26.49
N ASN A 482 -11.37 -14.63 -26.92
CA ASN A 482 -10.91 -14.12 -28.20
C ASN A 482 -11.28 -12.65 -28.40
N PHE A 483 -11.21 -11.84 -27.32
CA PHE A 483 -11.49 -10.41 -27.33
C PHE A 483 -12.90 -10.07 -27.81
N ARG A 484 -13.88 -10.95 -27.56
CA ARG A 484 -15.29 -10.71 -27.90
C ARG A 484 -16.10 -10.15 -26.73
N HIS A 485 -15.72 -10.48 -25.50
CA HIS A 485 -16.47 -10.06 -24.31
C HIS A 485 -15.65 -10.22 -23.00
N LEU A 486 -16.16 -9.70 -21.88
CA LEU A 486 -15.47 -9.77 -20.58
C LEU A 486 -15.49 -11.14 -19.91
N LEU A 487 -16.30 -12.08 -20.40
CA LEU A 487 -16.67 -13.31 -19.71
C LEU A 487 -15.99 -14.57 -20.30
N GLY A 488 -14.72 -14.49 -20.71
CA GLY A 488 -13.96 -15.67 -21.16
C GLY A 488 -13.84 -16.73 -20.06
N TYR A 489 -13.56 -16.30 -18.83
CA TYR A 489 -13.59 -17.19 -17.67
C TYR A 489 -15.00 -17.19 -17.05
N LYS A 490 -15.78 -18.23 -17.35
CA LYS A 490 -17.16 -18.42 -16.85
C LYS A 490 -17.17 -19.21 -15.52
N GLY A 491 -18.15 -18.94 -14.66
CA GLY A 491 -18.57 -19.85 -13.58
C GLY A 491 -17.60 -20.03 -12.41
N ARG A 492 -17.42 -21.31 -12.00
CA ARG A 492 -16.61 -21.80 -10.87
C ARG A 492 -15.14 -22.03 -11.22
N ASP A 493 -14.67 -21.67 -12.41
CA ASP A 493 -13.26 -21.76 -12.79
C ASP A 493 -12.55 -20.44 -12.40
N PRO A 494 -11.97 -20.35 -11.20
CA PRO A 494 -11.36 -19.11 -10.76
C PRO A 494 -10.13 -18.84 -11.63
N PHE A 495 -10.06 -17.62 -12.16
CA PHE A 495 -8.87 -17.04 -12.79
C PHE A 495 -7.53 -17.44 -12.13
N TYR A 496 -7.53 -17.70 -10.82
CA TYR A 496 -6.39 -18.26 -10.10
C TYR A 496 -5.81 -19.51 -10.77
N HIS A 497 -6.60 -20.53 -11.12
CA HIS A 497 -6.07 -21.76 -11.74
C HIS A 497 -5.54 -21.53 -13.17
N LYS A 498 -5.98 -20.45 -13.83
CA LYS A 498 -5.52 -20.07 -15.17
C LYS A 498 -4.17 -19.38 -15.19
N VAL A 499 -3.68 -18.89 -14.05
CA VAL A 499 -2.37 -18.22 -13.98
C VAL A 499 -1.26 -19.20 -14.36
N GLY A 500 -0.41 -18.80 -15.31
CA GLY A 500 0.69 -19.56 -15.88
C GLY A 500 0.31 -20.71 -16.82
N VAL A 501 -0.98 -20.90 -17.10
CA VAL A 501 -1.45 -21.92 -18.05
C VAL A 501 -1.53 -21.31 -19.44
N LEU A 502 -0.88 -21.95 -20.42
CA LEU A 502 -0.89 -21.48 -21.80
C LEU A 502 -2.26 -21.75 -22.45
N GLU A 503 -2.80 -20.77 -23.15
CA GLU A 503 -4.04 -20.92 -23.94
C GLU A 503 -3.80 -20.36 -25.35
N VAL A 504 -4.18 -21.10 -26.40
CA VAL A 504 -4.15 -20.54 -27.77
C VAL A 504 -5.42 -19.72 -27.98
N VAL A 505 -5.23 -18.46 -28.35
CA VAL A 505 -6.30 -17.50 -28.65
C VAL A 505 -6.33 -17.27 -30.15
N ASP A 506 -7.52 -17.38 -30.74
CA ASP A 506 -7.73 -17.28 -32.19
C ASP A 506 -8.55 -16.05 -32.56
N TYR A 507 -8.03 -15.26 -33.51
CA TYR A 507 -8.59 -14.01 -33.99
C TYR A 507 -9.02 -14.09 -35.46
N GLY A 508 -9.27 -15.30 -35.95
CA GLY A 508 -9.63 -15.57 -37.33
C GLY A 508 -8.40 -15.56 -38.23
N ASP A 509 -7.83 -14.38 -38.49
CA ASP A 509 -6.72 -14.23 -39.44
C ASP A 509 -5.34 -14.52 -38.82
N TRP A 510 -5.25 -14.58 -37.50
CA TRP A 510 -4.02 -14.80 -36.75
C TRP A 510 -4.33 -15.37 -35.36
N SER A 511 -3.31 -15.89 -34.69
CA SER A 511 -3.45 -16.50 -33.36
C SER A 511 -2.26 -16.15 -32.47
N SER A 512 -2.46 -16.28 -31.17
CA SER A 512 -1.43 -16.10 -30.15
C SER A 512 -1.50 -17.17 -29.07
N VAL A 513 -0.41 -17.32 -28.33
CA VAL A 513 -0.36 -18.00 -27.04
C VAL A 513 -0.56 -16.96 -25.94
N GLN A 514 -1.69 -17.04 -25.24
CA GLN A 514 -1.93 -16.27 -24.03
C GLN A 514 -1.26 -16.94 -22.82
N ILE A 515 -0.67 -16.11 -21.95
CA ILE A 515 -0.17 -16.50 -20.63
C ILE A 515 -0.83 -15.58 -19.60
N PRO A 516 -1.84 -16.06 -18.85
CA PRO A 516 -2.44 -15.29 -17.76
C PRO A 516 -1.45 -15.16 -16.59
N CYS A 517 -1.31 -13.94 -16.07
CA CYS A 517 -0.46 -13.64 -14.92
C CYS A 517 -1.25 -12.87 -13.87
N PHE A 518 -0.89 -13.02 -12.59
CA PHE A 518 -1.44 -12.13 -11.56
C PHE A 518 -1.08 -10.67 -11.88
N HIS A 519 -1.96 -9.74 -11.54
CA HIS A 519 -1.62 -8.33 -11.69
C HIS A 519 -0.59 -7.96 -10.61
N PRO A 520 0.61 -7.44 -10.95
CA PRO A 520 1.67 -7.21 -9.97
C PRO A 520 1.25 -6.28 -8.82
N GLY A 521 0.38 -5.30 -9.10
CA GLY A 521 -0.21 -4.42 -8.08
C GLY A 521 -1.12 -5.10 -7.05
N GLN A 522 -1.42 -6.40 -7.20
CA GLN A 522 -2.15 -7.17 -6.19
C GLN A 522 -1.28 -7.53 -4.99
N VAL A 523 0.05 -7.52 -5.12
CA VAL A 523 0.97 -8.02 -4.08
C VAL A 523 0.74 -7.38 -2.71
N GLN A 524 0.45 -6.08 -2.67
CA GLN A 524 0.17 -5.32 -1.45
C GLN A 524 -1.15 -5.69 -0.76
N TYR A 525 -1.98 -6.51 -1.41
CA TYR A 525 -3.27 -6.97 -0.90
C TYR A 525 -3.30 -8.49 -0.66
N VAL A 526 -2.23 -9.20 -1.02
CA VAL A 526 -2.12 -10.64 -0.77
C VAL A 526 -1.53 -10.86 0.63
N LYS A 527 -2.14 -11.78 1.38
CA LYS A 527 -1.70 -12.11 2.74
C LYS A 527 -0.34 -12.79 2.75
N ASP A 528 -0.16 -13.74 1.83
CA ASP A 528 1.10 -14.44 1.62
C ASP A 528 1.76 -13.90 0.36
N SER A 529 2.55 -12.84 0.54
CA SER A 529 3.31 -12.23 -0.55
C SER A 529 4.34 -13.22 -1.11
N LYS A 530 4.87 -14.14 -0.30
CA LYS A 530 5.84 -15.15 -0.72
C LYS A 530 5.25 -16.11 -1.75
N LEU A 531 4.08 -16.68 -1.50
CA LEU A 531 3.38 -17.52 -2.48
C LEU A 531 3.02 -16.73 -3.75
N PHE A 532 2.59 -15.47 -3.61
CA PHE A 532 2.34 -14.61 -4.76
C PHE A 532 3.60 -14.43 -5.62
N TYR A 533 4.73 -14.17 -4.98
CA TYR A 533 6.01 -14.02 -5.66
C TYR A 533 6.48 -15.31 -6.32
N LYS A 534 6.32 -16.47 -5.66
CA LYS A 534 6.58 -17.78 -6.25
C LYS A 534 5.76 -18.00 -7.53
N ALA A 535 4.46 -17.74 -7.48
CA ALA A 535 3.57 -17.87 -8.64
C ALA A 535 3.95 -16.91 -9.77
N MET A 536 4.27 -15.65 -9.45
CA MET A 536 4.68 -14.65 -10.43
C MET A 536 6.05 -15.02 -11.05
N ASN A 537 7.01 -15.49 -10.26
CA ASN A 537 8.32 -15.91 -10.71
C ASN A 537 8.23 -17.10 -11.69
N LEU A 538 7.45 -18.12 -11.34
CA LEU A 538 7.20 -19.28 -12.22
C LEU A 538 6.44 -18.87 -13.49
N THR A 539 5.43 -18.01 -13.39
CA THR A 539 4.69 -17.52 -14.57
C THR A 539 5.60 -16.77 -15.54
N LEU A 540 6.51 -15.93 -15.03
CA LEU A 540 7.49 -15.22 -15.87
C LEU A 540 8.60 -16.16 -16.39
N SER A 541 8.93 -17.23 -15.67
CA SER A 541 9.80 -18.29 -16.18
C SER A 541 9.17 -19.03 -17.36
N ILE A 542 7.87 -19.32 -17.28
CA ILE A 542 7.06 -19.91 -18.36
C ILE A 542 7.00 -18.96 -19.56
N LEU A 543 6.87 -17.64 -19.32
CA LEU A 543 6.95 -16.64 -20.39
C LEU A 543 8.28 -16.71 -21.14
N LEU A 544 9.40 -16.72 -20.43
CA LEU A 544 10.72 -16.82 -21.06
C LEU A 544 10.86 -18.14 -21.83
N LEU A 545 10.47 -19.28 -21.26
CA LEU A 545 10.45 -20.55 -21.99
C LEU A 545 9.59 -20.49 -23.27
N THR A 546 8.44 -19.83 -23.21
CA THR A 546 7.56 -19.67 -24.38
C THR A 546 8.22 -18.80 -25.45
N ILE A 547 8.95 -17.74 -25.06
CA ILE A 547 9.73 -16.91 -25.98
C ILE A 547 10.83 -17.75 -26.65
N LYS A 548 11.59 -18.55 -25.88
CA LYS A 548 12.61 -19.48 -26.42
C LYS A 548 12.03 -20.36 -27.51
N VAL A 549 10.97 -21.09 -27.18
CA VAL A 549 10.33 -22.04 -28.11
C VAL A 549 9.79 -21.30 -29.33
N THR A 550 9.22 -20.11 -29.17
CA THR A 550 8.75 -19.28 -30.29
C THR A 550 9.90 -18.91 -31.23
N ILE A 551 11.04 -18.50 -30.68
CA ILE A 551 12.23 -18.14 -31.46
C ILE A 551 12.81 -19.36 -32.19
N GLU A 552 12.98 -20.49 -31.50
CA GLU A 552 13.55 -21.72 -32.08
C GLU A 552 12.68 -22.32 -33.18
N THR A 553 11.36 -22.18 -33.06
CA THR A 553 10.40 -22.74 -34.03
C THR A 553 10.16 -21.85 -35.23
N HIS A 554 10.48 -20.55 -35.15
CA HIS A 554 10.18 -19.59 -36.20
C HIS A 554 10.81 -19.94 -37.55
N SER A 555 12.08 -20.40 -37.56
CA SER A 555 12.77 -20.79 -38.79
C SER A 555 12.20 -22.09 -39.38
N ALA A 556 11.99 -23.10 -38.54
CA ALA A 556 11.51 -24.42 -38.95
C ALA A 556 10.05 -24.39 -39.45
N MET A 557 9.21 -23.52 -38.87
CA MET A 557 7.78 -23.44 -39.18
C MET A 557 7.40 -22.16 -39.92
N ARG A 558 8.34 -21.51 -40.60
CA ARG A 558 8.11 -20.22 -41.27
C ARG A 558 6.95 -20.24 -42.27
N MET A 559 6.77 -21.38 -42.94
CA MET A 559 5.72 -21.59 -43.95
C MET A 559 4.37 -22.01 -43.35
N SER A 560 4.32 -22.40 -42.08
CA SER A 560 3.07 -22.84 -41.43
C SER A 560 2.17 -21.65 -41.08
N PRO A 561 0.84 -21.78 -41.08
CA PRO A 561 -0.05 -20.74 -40.55
C PRO A 561 0.31 -20.40 -39.09
N GLN A 562 0.09 -19.15 -38.68
CA GLN A 562 0.41 -18.69 -37.31
C GLN A 562 -0.35 -19.50 -36.25
N ALA A 563 -1.60 -19.90 -36.53
CA ALA A 563 -2.39 -20.78 -35.66
C ALA A 563 -1.69 -22.12 -35.38
N ALA A 564 -1.19 -22.79 -36.43
CA ALA A 564 -0.46 -24.05 -36.30
C ALA A 564 0.83 -23.88 -35.50
N ARG A 565 1.53 -22.75 -35.68
CA ARG A 565 2.73 -22.40 -34.89
C ARG A 565 2.39 -22.21 -33.42
N CYS A 566 1.31 -21.48 -33.09
CA CYS A 566 0.91 -21.26 -31.70
C CYS A 566 0.52 -22.56 -31.00
N ILE A 567 -0.17 -23.47 -31.69
CA ILE A 567 -0.49 -24.82 -31.17
C ILE A 567 0.79 -25.61 -30.90
N TYR A 568 1.74 -25.58 -31.84
CA TYR A 568 3.02 -26.26 -31.66
C TYR A 568 3.82 -25.69 -30.48
N ILE A 569 3.92 -24.36 -30.37
CA ILE A 569 4.59 -23.66 -29.27
C ILE A 569 3.96 -24.08 -27.94
N LYS A 570 2.63 -24.01 -27.81
CA LYS A 570 1.91 -24.42 -26.61
C LYS A 570 2.23 -25.87 -26.23
N ASN A 571 2.06 -26.81 -27.15
CA ASN A 571 2.25 -28.23 -26.86
C ASN A 571 3.70 -28.54 -26.47
N THR A 572 4.67 -27.87 -27.09
CA THR A 572 6.10 -28.02 -26.78
C THR A 572 6.40 -27.50 -25.38
N VAL A 573 5.91 -26.31 -25.05
CA VAL A 573 6.07 -25.71 -23.71
C VAL A 573 5.40 -26.57 -22.65
N ASP A 574 4.15 -26.98 -22.85
CA ASP A 574 3.41 -27.84 -21.90
C ASP A 574 4.16 -29.16 -21.64
N SER A 575 4.71 -29.78 -22.70
CA SER A 575 5.49 -31.02 -22.57
C SER A 575 6.75 -30.81 -21.72
N ILE A 576 7.44 -29.67 -21.89
CA ILE A 576 8.62 -29.33 -21.08
C ILE A 576 8.22 -29.09 -19.63
N LEU A 577 7.13 -28.34 -19.39
CA LEU A 577 6.65 -28.04 -18.04
C LEU A 577 6.25 -29.30 -17.28
N GLN A 578 5.51 -30.21 -17.93
CA GLN A 578 5.14 -31.52 -17.38
C GLN A 578 6.36 -32.39 -17.08
N ALA A 579 7.31 -32.48 -18.02
CA ALA A 579 8.53 -33.26 -17.83
C ALA A 579 9.41 -32.75 -16.67
N LYS A 580 9.28 -31.47 -16.31
CA LYS A 580 9.98 -30.83 -15.19
C LYS A 580 9.12 -30.73 -13.91
N GLY A 581 7.85 -31.16 -13.94
CA GLY A 581 6.92 -31.04 -12.82
C GLY A 581 6.57 -29.60 -12.41
N ILE A 582 6.76 -28.62 -13.32
CA ILE A 582 6.55 -27.20 -13.01
C ILE A 582 5.06 -26.86 -12.98
N ASP A 583 4.25 -27.54 -13.80
CA ASP A 583 2.80 -27.44 -13.81
C ASP A 583 2.19 -27.83 -12.46
N VAL A 584 2.65 -28.96 -11.89
CA VAL A 584 2.25 -29.43 -10.56
C VAL A 584 2.67 -28.44 -9.48
N LEU A 585 3.94 -28.02 -9.49
CA LEU A 585 4.46 -27.05 -8.52
C LEU A 585 3.67 -25.73 -8.55
N LEU A 586 3.35 -25.25 -9.75
CA LEU A 586 2.59 -24.02 -9.91
C LEU A 586 1.14 -24.18 -9.41
N GLU A 587 0.52 -25.33 -9.62
CA GLU A 587 -0.81 -25.65 -9.08
C GLU A 587 -0.80 -25.70 -7.54
N ASP A 588 0.19 -26.35 -6.93
CA ASP A 588 0.35 -26.41 -5.47
C ASP A 588 0.48 -25.00 -4.85
N ILE A 589 1.23 -24.11 -5.50
CA ILE A 589 1.35 -22.71 -5.07
C ILE A 589 0.01 -21.99 -5.17
N LYS A 590 -0.73 -22.18 -6.27
CA LYS A 590 -2.06 -21.58 -6.49
C LYS A 590 -3.06 -22.07 -5.44
N ASP A 591 -3.05 -23.36 -5.12
CA ASP A 591 -3.88 -23.96 -4.08
C ASP A 591 -3.52 -23.44 -2.69
N GLY A 592 -2.23 -23.27 -2.39
CA GLY A 592 -1.77 -22.62 -1.16
C GLY A 592 -2.31 -21.19 -1.02
N MET A 593 -2.24 -20.39 -2.10
CA MET A 593 -2.80 -19.03 -2.12
C MET A 593 -4.31 -19.03 -1.92
N GLN A 594 -5.02 -19.95 -2.57
CA GLN A 594 -6.47 -20.06 -2.46
C GLN A 594 -6.90 -20.54 -1.05
N ALA A 595 -6.16 -21.46 -0.44
CA ALA A 595 -6.39 -21.90 0.95
C ALA A 595 -6.18 -20.76 1.96
N VAL A 596 -5.14 -19.93 1.79
CA VAL A 596 -4.91 -18.73 2.62
C VAL A 596 -6.05 -17.71 2.46
N LYS A 597 -6.56 -17.57 1.24
CA LYS A 597 -7.71 -16.71 0.95
C LYS A 597 -9.01 -17.25 1.54
N ASP A 598 -9.27 -18.55 1.44
CA ASP A 598 -10.49 -19.17 1.96
C ASP A 598 -10.51 -19.25 3.49
N LYS A 599 -9.36 -19.45 4.13
CA LYS A 599 -9.19 -19.22 5.57
C LYS A 599 -9.56 -17.77 5.94
N GLY A 600 -9.30 -16.81 5.04
CA GLY A 600 -9.76 -15.42 5.19
C GLY A 600 -11.24 -15.20 4.95
N ASN A 601 -11.80 -15.84 3.92
CA ASN A 601 -13.19 -15.63 3.48
C ASN A 601 -14.21 -16.43 4.27
N LYS A 602 -13.83 -17.50 4.98
CA LYS A 602 -14.72 -18.19 5.94
C LYS A 602 -15.21 -17.27 7.06
N PHE A 603 -14.53 -16.14 7.29
CA PHE A 603 -14.98 -15.06 8.16
C PHE A 603 -15.94 -14.07 7.47
N HIS A 604 -16.15 -14.16 6.15
CA HIS A 604 -17.04 -13.26 5.40
C HIS A 604 -18.12 -14.06 4.66
N THR A 605 -19.11 -14.56 5.39
CA THR A 605 -20.32 -15.14 4.79
C THR A 605 -21.19 -14.06 4.15
N LYS A 606 -21.63 -14.30 2.91
CA LYS A 606 -22.41 -13.38 2.07
C LYS A 606 -23.75 -12.91 2.67
N GLU A 607 -24.32 -13.62 3.64
CA GLU A 607 -25.57 -13.24 4.30
C GLU A 607 -25.42 -11.99 5.18
N GLU A 608 -24.21 -11.71 5.68
CA GLU A 608 -24.00 -10.58 6.62
C GLU A 608 -23.69 -9.27 5.91
N THR A 609 -23.29 -9.29 4.63
CA THR A 609 -23.18 -8.05 3.84
C THR A 609 -24.56 -7.47 3.52
N ALA A 610 -25.61 -8.29 3.51
CA ALA A 610 -27.00 -7.84 3.42
C ALA A 610 -27.50 -7.32 4.78
N ALA A 611 -27.17 -8.00 5.89
CA ALA A 611 -27.53 -7.54 7.23
C ALA A 611 -26.79 -6.25 7.67
N ALA A 612 -25.51 -6.10 7.31
CA ALA A 612 -24.73 -4.89 7.57
C ALA A 612 -25.19 -3.71 6.70
N LYS A 613 -25.64 -3.96 5.45
CA LYS A 613 -26.28 -2.93 4.62
C LYS A 613 -27.67 -2.55 5.16
N GLY A 614 -28.42 -3.50 5.74
CA GLY A 614 -29.72 -3.22 6.37
C GLY A 614 -29.62 -2.51 7.72
N SER A 615 -28.59 -2.79 8.51
CA SER A 615 -28.39 -2.17 9.83
C SER A 615 -27.83 -0.75 9.76
N VAL A 616 -26.97 -0.44 8.77
CA VAL A 616 -26.45 0.92 8.55
C VAL A 616 -27.53 1.88 8.02
N ILE A 617 -28.57 1.37 7.34
CA ILE A 617 -29.67 2.19 6.84
C ILE A 617 -30.67 2.59 7.95
N ASN A 618 -30.72 1.87 9.07
CA ASN A 618 -31.70 2.12 10.13
C ASN A 618 -31.18 2.94 11.33
N ILE A 619 -29.91 3.38 11.34
CA ILE A 619 -29.37 4.27 12.38
C ILE A 619 -29.09 5.70 11.86
N LEU A 620 -29.23 5.93 10.54
CA LEU A 620 -28.94 7.23 9.90
C LEU A 620 -30.14 7.76 9.11
N GLY A 621 -31.24 7.99 9.82
CA GLY A 621 -32.44 8.67 9.31
C GLY A 621 -32.28 10.18 9.03
N SER A 622 -31.07 10.71 8.86
CA SER A 622 -30.85 12.08 8.40
C SER A 622 -29.89 12.10 7.21
N LYS A 623 -30.36 12.76 6.16
CA LYS A 623 -29.71 12.89 4.86
C LYS A 623 -28.38 13.61 4.99
N SER A 624 -27.37 13.07 4.31
CA SER A 624 -26.12 13.71 3.87
C SER A 624 -25.18 14.31 4.92
N LEU A 625 -24.32 13.48 5.51
CA LEU A 625 -22.94 13.87 5.85
C LEU A 625 -21.95 12.86 5.23
N PRO A 626 -21.03 13.31 4.36
CA PRO A 626 -20.14 12.42 3.64
C PRO A 626 -18.83 12.15 4.41
N ASN A 627 -18.86 11.69 5.66
CA ASN A 627 -17.72 11.02 6.33
C ASN A 627 -18.11 10.54 7.75
N PRO A 628 -17.98 9.23 8.09
CA PRO A 628 -18.36 8.72 9.41
C PRO A 628 -17.21 8.71 10.44
N ILE A 629 -16.02 9.25 10.14
CA ILE A 629 -14.91 9.32 11.11
C ILE A 629 -14.71 10.78 11.52
N ILE A 630 -15.46 11.18 12.54
CA ILE A 630 -15.30 12.48 13.18
C ILE A 630 -14.55 12.21 14.49
N PHE A 631 -13.27 12.62 14.54
CA PHE A 631 -12.50 12.80 15.78
C PHE A 631 -13.39 13.41 16.84
N SER A 632 -13.40 12.84 18.05
CA SER A 632 -14.42 13.04 19.10
C SER A 632 -15.27 14.28 18.83
N ALA A 633 -16.40 14.06 18.14
CA ALA A 633 -17.35 15.13 17.81
C ALA A 633 -17.82 15.85 19.08
N LEU A 634 -17.55 15.27 20.24
CA LEU A 634 -17.89 15.72 21.56
C LEU A 634 -16.69 16.41 22.23
N ALA A 635 -16.98 17.51 22.89
CA ALA A 635 -16.20 18.14 23.92
C ALA A 635 -15.71 17.11 24.98
N VAL A 636 -14.40 16.84 25.06
CA VAL A 636 -13.79 15.92 26.06
C VAL A 636 -13.08 16.72 27.15
N ASP A 637 -13.11 16.23 28.40
CA ASP A 637 -12.58 16.87 29.61
C ASP A 637 -13.31 18.16 30.02
N ALA A 638 -13.06 18.66 31.23
CA ALA A 638 -13.69 19.88 31.74
C ALA A 638 -13.43 21.13 30.86
N PRO A 639 -14.39 22.08 30.78
CA PRO A 639 -14.22 23.34 30.08
C PRO A 639 -12.91 24.06 30.45
N PHE A 640 -12.22 24.59 29.44
CA PHE A 640 -10.92 25.27 29.57
C PHE A 640 -9.76 24.44 30.16
N SER A 641 -9.92 23.12 30.35
CA SER A 641 -8.81 22.25 30.73
C SER A 641 -7.67 22.30 29.70
N TYR A 642 -6.48 21.85 30.10
CA TYR A 642 -5.34 21.77 29.18
C TYR A 642 -5.68 20.89 27.96
N ASN A 643 -6.24 19.70 28.22
CA ASN A 643 -6.66 18.76 27.19
C ASN A 643 -7.78 19.33 26.31
N ARG A 644 -8.78 20.02 26.90
CA ARG A 644 -9.82 20.69 26.12
C ARG A 644 -9.24 21.73 25.17
N ARG A 645 -8.29 22.55 25.64
CA ARG A 645 -7.62 23.54 24.78
C ARG A 645 -6.87 22.90 23.63
N ALA A 646 -6.21 21.78 23.88
CA ALA A 646 -5.52 21.01 22.85
C ALA A 646 -6.51 20.40 21.82
N GLN A 647 -7.62 19.83 22.29
CA GLN A 647 -8.69 19.27 21.45
C GLN A 647 -9.29 20.33 20.52
N VAL A 648 -9.71 21.47 21.09
CA VAL A 648 -10.28 22.61 20.34
C VAL A 648 -9.27 23.11 19.30
N HIS A 649 -8.02 23.32 19.69
CA HIS A 649 -6.97 23.78 18.77
C HIS A 649 -6.75 22.83 17.59
N ARG A 650 -6.78 21.53 17.86
CA ARG A 650 -6.65 20.49 16.84
C ARG A 650 -7.83 20.50 15.88
N LEU A 651 -9.06 20.50 16.40
CA LEU A 651 -10.28 20.55 15.60
C LEU A 651 -10.32 21.78 14.68
N TRP A 652 -9.85 22.94 15.16
CA TRP A 652 -9.68 24.15 14.33
C TRP A 652 -8.73 23.96 13.14
N LYS A 653 -7.62 23.24 13.36
CA LYS A 653 -6.60 23.01 12.33
C LYS A 653 -6.99 21.99 11.29
N LEU A 654 -7.83 21.02 11.66
CA LEU A 654 -8.35 20.03 10.71
C LEU A 654 -9.18 20.67 9.59
N ASP A 655 -9.60 21.92 9.75
CA ASP A 655 -10.32 22.70 8.72
C ASP A 655 -11.53 21.97 8.17
N ILE A 656 -12.26 21.29 9.06
CA ILE A 656 -13.44 20.54 8.68
C ILE A 656 -14.52 21.58 8.38
N PRO A 657 -15.01 21.72 7.13
CA PRO A 657 -15.92 22.81 6.78
C PRO A 657 -17.19 22.84 7.64
N ALA A 658 -17.66 21.66 8.07
CA ALA A 658 -18.82 21.51 8.94
C ALA A 658 -18.66 22.13 10.35
N LEU A 659 -17.43 22.23 10.88
CA LEU A 659 -17.14 22.87 12.17
C LEU A 659 -17.12 24.40 12.10
N HIS A 660 -17.08 24.96 10.88
CA HIS A 660 -16.98 26.39 10.63
C HIS A 660 -18.28 26.99 10.08
N LEU A 661 -19.38 26.24 10.11
CA LEU A 661 -20.69 26.69 9.62
C LEU A 661 -21.29 27.82 10.47
N VAL A 662 -21.06 27.81 11.79
CA VAL A 662 -21.66 28.79 12.72
C VAL A 662 -20.67 29.89 13.10
N ILE A 663 -19.41 29.53 13.37
CA ILE A 663 -18.33 30.51 13.54
C ILE A 663 -17.34 30.29 12.41
N SER A 664 -17.33 31.23 11.47
CA SER A 664 -16.46 31.19 10.31
C SER A 664 -14.99 31.18 10.71
N ARG A 665 -14.15 30.64 9.83
CA ARG A 665 -12.73 30.38 10.09
C ARG A 665 -11.88 31.64 10.25
N ASP A 666 -12.34 32.77 9.75
CA ASP A 666 -11.75 34.09 10.02
C ASP A 666 -11.88 34.50 11.50
N HIS A 667 -12.83 33.94 12.24
CA HIS A 667 -13.11 34.29 13.64
C HIS A 667 -12.45 33.34 14.65
N ARG A 668 -11.14 33.08 14.47
CA ARG A 668 -10.36 32.14 15.30
C ARG A 668 -10.59 32.28 16.80
N TYR A 669 -10.50 33.50 17.34
CA TYR A 669 -10.64 33.73 18.78
C TYR A 669 -12.02 33.34 19.31
N LEU A 670 -13.09 33.65 18.56
CA LEU A 670 -14.46 33.30 18.94
C LEU A 670 -14.66 31.79 18.87
N TRP A 671 -14.13 31.13 17.83
CA TRP A 671 -14.26 29.69 17.69
C TRP A 671 -13.52 28.95 18.82
N HIS A 672 -12.29 29.37 19.14
CA HIS A 672 -11.54 28.79 20.25
C HIS A 672 -12.22 29.05 21.60
N ALA A 673 -12.78 30.25 21.83
CA ALA A 673 -13.49 30.56 23.07
C ALA A 673 -14.73 29.68 23.22
N TRP A 674 -15.53 29.54 22.15
CA TRP A 674 -16.71 28.68 22.13
C TRP A 674 -16.36 27.22 22.38
N GLY A 675 -15.44 26.64 21.60
CA GLY A 675 -15.10 25.23 21.73
C GLY A 675 -14.54 24.85 23.12
N ASN A 676 -13.85 25.79 23.78
CA ASN A 676 -13.33 25.61 25.14
C ASN A 676 -14.39 25.73 26.23
N GLN A 677 -15.53 26.36 25.94
CA GLN A 677 -16.65 26.57 26.86
C GLN A 677 -17.67 25.45 26.84
N LEU A 678 -17.70 24.62 25.79
CA LEU A 678 -18.65 23.52 25.66
C LEU A 678 -18.57 22.58 26.87
N GLU A 679 -19.74 22.20 27.40
CA GLU A 679 -19.80 21.18 28.46
C GLU A 679 -19.25 19.85 27.94
N GLU A 680 -18.59 19.09 28.81
CA GLU A 680 -18.09 17.76 28.48
C GLU A 680 -19.23 16.87 27.96
N GLY A 681 -18.98 16.14 26.87
CA GLY A 681 -19.98 15.36 26.15
C GLY A 681 -20.78 16.14 25.10
N THR A 682 -20.62 17.47 24.98
CA THR A 682 -21.39 18.28 24.01
C THR A 682 -20.79 18.21 22.61
N SER A 683 -21.62 18.01 21.59
CA SER A 683 -21.16 17.94 20.21
C SER A 683 -20.74 19.32 19.65
N PHE A 684 -19.55 19.41 19.06
CA PHE A 684 -19.08 20.53 18.24
C PHE A 684 -19.91 20.71 16.94
N PHE A 685 -20.81 19.78 16.61
CA PHE A 685 -21.64 19.84 15.39
C PHE A 685 -23.11 20.15 15.67
N GLU A 686 -23.62 19.87 16.88
CA GLU A 686 -25.06 19.92 17.17
C GLU A 686 -25.48 21.04 18.15
N ASP A 687 -24.55 21.87 18.62
CA ASP A 687 -24.87 22.84 19.66
C ASP A 687 -25.78 23.98 19.17
N ARG A 688 -27.09 23.78 19.35
CA ARG A 688 -28.17 24.75 19.10
C ARG A 688 -28.10 25.99 20.01
N SER A 689 -27.35 25.93 21.12
CA SER A 689 -27.15 27.10 21.98
C SER A 689 -26.36 28.20 21.27
N LEU A 690 -25.50 27.82 20.30
CA LEU A 690 -24.75 28.74 19.48
C LEU A 690 -25.65 29.52 18.53
N GLU A 691 -26.64 28.88 17.89
CA GLU A 691 -27.60 29.57 17.02
C GLU A 691 -28.45 30.59 17.80
N ALA A 692 -28.80 30.28 19.05
CA ALA A 692 -29.52 31.18 19.95
C ALA A 692 -28.64 32.33 20.48
N SER A 693 -27.41 32.03 20.90
CA SER A 693 -26.42 33.01 21.41
C SER A 693 -25.92 33.95 20.31
N TRP A 694 -25.68 33.44 19.10
CA TRP A 694 -25.27 34.26 17.95
C TRP A 694 -26.42 35.16 17.47
N ARG A 695 -27.67 34.65 17.40
CA ARG A 695 -28.85 35.48 17.10
C ARG A 695 -29.13 36.54 18.17
N ALA A 696 -28.79 36.28 19.43
CA ALA A 696 -28.85 37.27 20.50
C ALA A 696 -27.70 38.29 20.40
N THR A 697 -26.51 37.87 19.97
CA THR A 697 -25.31 38.72 19.85
C THR A 697 -25.35 39.64 18.61
N ILE A 698 -25.92 39.22 17.46
CA ILE A 698 -26.16 40.14 16.32
C ILE A 698 -27.13 41.28 16.71
N LYS A 699 -28.05 41.03 17.65
CA LYS A 699 -28.99 42.05 18.14
C LYS A 699 -28.39 43.01 19.18
N GLY A 700 -27.15 42.79 19.63
CA GLY A 700 -26.47 43.61 20.63
C GLY A 700 -25.24 44.31 20.06
N ASP A 701 -25.06 45.57 20.44
CA ASP A 701 -23.91 46.40 20.05
C ASP A 701 -22.56 45.70 20.39
N PRO A 702 -21.67 45.46 19.41
CA PRO A 702 -20.35 44.84 19.62
C PRO A 702 -19.49 45.54 20.69
N LEU A 703 -19.74 46.82 20.98
CA LEU A 703 -19.04 47.58 22.04
C LEU A 703 -19.43 47.14 23.47
N GLU A 704 -20.59 46.51 23.65
CA GLU A 704 -21.10 46.10 24.96
C GLU A 704 -20.40 44.83 25.48
N VAL A 705 -20.08 43.88 24.59
CA VAL A 705 -19.29 42.68 24.91
C VAL A 705 -17.87 43.09 25.37
N ARG A 706 -17.27 44.07 24.70
CA ARG A 706 -15.95 44.62 25.06
C ARG A 706 -15.94 45.35 26.40
N ARG A 707 -17.09 45.90 26.84
CA ARG A 707 -17.28 46.54 28.15
C ARG A 707 -17.50 45.53 29.27
N LYS A 708 -18.21 44.42 29.03
CA LYS A 708 -18.38 43.32 30.01
C LYS A 708 -17.05 42.63 30.33
N PHE A 709 -16.22 42.36 29.31
CA PHE A 709 -14.88 41.77 29.51
C PHE A 709 -13.89 42.68 30.27
N LYS A 710 -14.11 44.00 30.33
CA LYS A 710 -13.27 44.92 31.11
C LYS A 710 -13.65 45.00 32.60
N LYS A 711 -14.87 44.59 32.99
CA LYS A 711 -15.36 44.70 34.37
C LYS A 711 -15.03 43.49 35.26
N GLU A 712 -14.67 42.34 34.70
CA GLU A 712 -14.34 41.13 35.46
C GLU A 712 -12.83 40.88 35.56
N ARG A 713 -12.04 41.90 35.90
CA ARG A 713 -10.68 41.69 36.39
C ARG A 713 -10.69 41.52 37.91
N PRO A 714 -10.16 40.42 38.47
CA PRO A 714 -9.99 40.31 39.92
C PRO A 714 -8.99 41.36 40.40
N LYS A 715 -9.34 42.08 41.48
CA LYS A 715 -8.40 42.96 42.20
C LYS A 715 -7.29 42.10 42.79
N ARG A 716 -6.08 42.14 42.21
CA ARG A 716 -4.86 41.62 42.84
C ARG A 716 -4.44 42.57 43.97
N GLN A 717 -4.64 42.15 45.20
CA GLN A 717 -3.84 42.60 46.33
C GLN A 717 -2.44 41.97 46.24
N GLY A 718 -1.41 42.76 46.55
CA GLY A 718 -0.26 42.24 47.29
C GLY A 718 1.05 41.98 46.56
N VAL A 719 1.96 42.95 46.75
CA VAL A 719 3.40 42.81 47.05
C VAL A 719 4.40 42.75 45.87
N LEU A 720 5.18 43.84 45.82
CA LEU A 720 6.36 44.07 45.00
C LEU A 720 7.49 43.06 45.27
N GLY A 721 8.10 42.57 44.19
CA GLY A 721 9.46 42.08 44.15
C GLY A 721 10.11 42.51 42.84
N LYS A 722 10.86 43.62 42.87
CA LYS A 722 11.57 44.19 41.71
C LYS A 722 12.69 43.26 41.26
N ARG A 723 12.78 42.96 39.96
CA ARG A 723 14.07 42.79 39.24
C ARG A 723 13.91 43.14 37.75
N LYS A 724 14.80 44.02 37.29
CA LYS A 724 14.94 44.57 35.94
C LYS A 724 15.59 43.56 34.99
N MET A 725 15.17 43.55 33.72
CA MET A 725 15.99 43.38 32.49
C MET A 725 15.11 43.84 31.30
N SER A 726 15.37 45.03 30.75
CA SER A 726 16.26 45.38 29.62
C SER A 726 15.56 45.21 28.26
N VAL A 727 15.27 46.37 27.70
CA VAL A 727 14.64 46.70 26.42
C VAL A 727 15.48 46.21 25.25
N TYR A 728 14.87 45.51 24.29
CA TYR A 728 15.02 45.70 22.84
C TYR A 728 13.99 44.83 22.11
N GLU A 729 12.81 45.39 21.87
CA GLU A 729 11.87 44.96 20.83
C GLU A 729 10.97 46.16 20.49
N LEU A 730 10.53 46.20 19.23
CA LEU A 730 9.57 47.12 18.59
C LEU A 730 10.20 48.20 17.71
N ASP A 731 10.40 47.84 16.45
CA ASP A 731 9.92 48.68 15.35
C ASP A 731 9.51 47.82 14.15
N ALA A 732 8.52 48.32 13.41
CA ALA A 732 7.93 47.83 12.16
C ALA A 732 6.91 46.69 12.28
N PHE A 733 5.63 47.05 12.39
CA PHE A 733 4.57 46.62 11.45
C PHE A 733 3.35 47.53 11.67
N GLU A 734 3.38 48.71 11.06
CA GLU A 734 2.19 49.50 10.75
C GLU A 734 1.99 49.48 9.23
N VAL A 735 0.77 49.09 8.84
CA VAL A 735 -0.03 49.63 7.74
C VAL A 735 0.53 49.51 6.33
N ASP A 736 -0.10 48.63 5.54
CA ASP A 736 -0.75 49.15 4.32
C ASP A 736 -2.01 48.34 3.98
N ASN A 737 -3.13 49.04 4.03
CA ASN A 737 -4.42 48.65 3.48
C ASN A 737 -4.58 49.44 2.17
N LYS A 738 -4.48 48.76 1.03
CA LYS A 738 -5.22 49.06 -0.20
C LYS A 738 -5.25 47.84 -1.10
#